data_AF-A0A0E9NA54-F1
#
_entry.id   AF-A0A0E9NA54-F1
#
_cell.length_a   1.000
_cell.length_b   1.000
_cell.length_c   1.000
_cell.angle_alpha   90.00
_cell.angle_beta   90.00
_cell.angle_gamma   90.00
#
_symmetry.space_group_name_H-M   'P 1'
#
loop_
_entity.id
_entity.type
_entity.pdbx_description
1 polymer ?
#
loop_
_entity_poly.entity_id
_entity_poly.type
_entity_poly.pdbx_seq_one_letter_code
_entity_poly.pdbx_strand_id
1 'polypeptide(L)'
;MLPANHIDSSHFDARLQISNKYPPITGSTLKRSIHISLTMLASTRSTAARSAASLLRPASRYISTTQQPRMAEVASSTATSEQPTREQEPRFKTFSIYRWNPDQPSEKPKMQEYKVDLNNCGPMILDALIKIKNEQDPTLTFRRSCREGICGSCAMNIEGGNTLACLSRINVDTAKETKIYPLPHTYVVKDIVPDLTQFYKQYKSIQPYLQRDSHPEGQENLQTIEERKKLDGLYECILCACCSTSCPSYWWNSDEYLGPAVLMQAYRWMADSRDQAGPQRKAMMQNSMSLYRCHTIMNCARTCPKGLNPGKAIQEIKKGDLELEGGKEESIFKGSGCWYDDEELNCPFSVCFVSIAVLYPVVSFCFAPTISLAFRSLDTSRYLSRPLPWNTNWPPIQLKMAASLRPTSRLLLTLNHIQGSQRSFSATRNAQQELKHIGVIGAGQMGLGIALVAARVAKIPVSLVDSNQASIDKSMKFMEKLLQKDVSRQKLSNSEADEIRSRIKTSTDMSSALSSADFVIEAVPEILALKQSIFSQLAEICPPHAILSTNTSSIGITKIAAAATGAESRVIGFHFMNPVPVSKAVEVIRGIQTSDETLQKTLELAKAMGKKPCTSVDSPGFLANRMLIPYINEAIICLEQGLGTKEDIDNIMTGGCAMPMGPLALADFIGLDTCLAIANVIHKDTGDTKYRPSILLAKMVDAGWHGVKSGKGFYEYENGRKKEKTNKRRFCKPNCKMPNNKT
;
A
#
# COMPACT_ATOMS: atom_id res chain seq x y z
N MET A 1 -22.37 19.89 -72.16
CA MET A 1 -20.97 19.70 -71.70
C MET A 1 -20.32 21.07 -71.69
N LEU A 2 -19.67 21.46 -70.58
CA LEU A 2 -19.38 22.86 -70.22
C LEU A 2 -20.69 23.69 -70.02
N PRO A 3 -20.65 24.88 -69.39
CA PRO A 3 -19.53 25.57 -68.72
C PRO A 3 -19.78 25.76 -67.21
N ALA A 4 -19.30 26.88 -66.64
CA ALA A 4 -19.30 27.23 -65.22
C ALA A 4 -20.64 27.81 -64.68
N ASN A 5 -20.72 27.92 -63.35
CA ASN A 5 -21.49 28.90 -62.57
C ASN A 5 -20.61 29.24 -61.33
N HIS A 6 -20.36 30.50 -60.95
CA HIS A 6 -21.29 31.43 -60.27
C HIS A 6 -21.93 30.79 -59.03
N ILE A 7 -21.72 31.25 -57.78
CA ILE A 7 -21.32 32.58 -57.26
C ILE A 7 -22.26 33.71 -57.71
N ASP A 8 -23.28 33.90 -56.87
CA ASP A 8 -23.99 35.14 -56.59
C ASP A 8 -24.35 35.04 -55.08
N SER A 9 -23.86 35.80 -54.10
CA SER A 9 -23.48 37.22 -53.92
C SER A 9 -24.61 38.09 -53.32
N SER A 10 -24.45 38.40 -52.02
CA SER A 10 -25.01 39.56 -51.28
C SER A 10 -24.86 39.32 -49.76
N HIS A 11 -24.58 40.34 -48.94
CA HIS A 11 -23.76 41.53 -49.20
C HIS A 11 -23.16 42.02 -47.86
N PHE A 12 -21.91 42.50 -47.88
CA PHE A 12 -21.26 43.40 -46.92
C PHE A 12 -21.60 43.35 -45.40
N ASP A 13 -20.62 42.84 -44.64
CA ASP A 13 -19.90 43.57 -43.57
C ASP A 13 -20.68 44.60 -42.72
N ALA A 14 -20.90 44.29 -41.44
CA ALA A 14 -21.35 45.24 -40.43
C ALA A 14 -20.78 44.93 -39.03
N ARG A 15 -19.89 45.79 -38.54
CA ARG A 15 -19.45 45.81 -37.12
C ARG A 15 -20.52 46.45 -36.22
N LEU A 16 -21.06 45.70 -35.26
CA LEU A 16 -21.58 46.24 -34.00
C LEU A 16 -21.10 45.32 -32.86
N GLN A 17 -20.40 45.77 -31.81
CA GLN A 17 -20.80 46.80 -30.83
C GLN A 17 -22.18 46.55 -30.20
N ILE A 18 -22.25 45.59 -29.28
CA ILE A 18 -23.34 45.52 -28.30
C ILE A 18 -23.12 46.65 -27.29
N SER A 19 -24.11 47.54 -27.15
CA SER A 19 -23.98 48.77 -26.37
C SER A 19 -24.21 48.55 -24.87
N ASN A 20 -23.35 49.14 -24.03
CA ASN A 20 -23.70 49.42 -22.64
C ASN A 20 -24.87 50.42 -22.57
N LYS A 21 -25.95 50.05 -21.89
CA LYS A 21 -26.97 50.99 -21.41
C LYS A 21 -27.21 50.78 -19.91
N TYR A 22 -26.44 51.56 -19.13
CA TYR A 22 -26.87 52.49 -18.06
C TYR A 22 -28.28 52.37 -17.44
N PRO A 23 -28.50 52.83 -16.18
CA PRO A 23 -27.68 53.83 -15.45
C PRO A 23 -27.12 53.40 -14.07
N PRO A 24 -26.21 54.21 -13.48
CA PRO A 24 -25.59 53.94 -12.18
C PRO A 24 -26.30 54.64 -11.02
N ILE A 25 -25.87 54.37 -9.78
CA ILE A 25 -26.16 55.22 -8.63
C ILE A 25 -24.85 55.76 -8.08
N THR A 26 -24.70 57.09 -8.14
CA THR A 26 -23.74 57.86 -7.35
C THR A 26 -24.53 58.70 -6.32
N GLY A 27 -23.99 58.90 -5.13
CA GLY A 27 -24.67 59.69 -4.10
C GLY A 27 -23.99 59.59 -2.73
N SER A 28 -23.60 60.72 -2.18
CA SER A 28 -23.02 60.83 -0.84
C SER A 28 -24.06 61.25 0.20
N THR A 29 -23.70 61.12 1.47
CA THR A 29 -24.24 61.89 2.62
C THR A 29 -25.76 61.87 2.88
N LEU A 30 -26.16 61.23 3.99
CA LEU A 30 -26.72 62.01 5.11
C LEU A 30 -26.51 61.34 6.48
N LYS A 31 -26.49 62.15 7.55
CA LYS A 31 -26.54 61.72 8.96
C LYS A 31 -27.89 62.06 9.57
N ARG A 32 -28.43 61.16 10.40
CA ARG A 32 -29.20 61.39 11.66
C ARG A 32 -29.48 59.97 12.22
N SER A 33 -29.05 59.62 13.44
CA SER A 33 -29.66 60.00 14.73
C SER A 33 -31.11 59.51 14.80
N ILE A 34 -31.52 58.65 15.73
CA ILE A 34 -31.45 58.83 17.20
C ILE A 34 -31.05 57.52 17.93
N HIS A 35 -30.60 57.63 19.19
CA HIS A 35 -30.18 56.52 20.05
C HIS A 35 -30.73 56.72 21.47
N ILE A 36 -31.59 55.81 21.94
CA ILE A 36 -32.16 55.71 23.31
C ILE A 36 -32.46 54.21 23.54
N SER A 37 -32.24 53.56 24.69
CA SER A 37 -31.27 53.73 25.78
C SER A 37 -31.25 52.42 26.57
N LEU A 38 -30.08 51.97 27.06
CA LEU A 38 -30.01 51.04 28.18
C LEU A 38 -28.70 51.28 28.95
N THR A 39 -28.74 51.15 30.28
CA THR A 39 -27.79 51.79 31.20
C THR A 39 -27.05 50.76 32.05
N MET A 40 -25.81 51.08 32.45
CA MET A 40 -24.94 50.31 33.37
C MET A 40 -24.44 48.96 32.82
N LEU A 41 -23.23 48.47 33.11
CA LEU A 41 -22.10 49.02 33.87
C LEU A 41 -20.81 48.40 33.29
N ALA A 42 -19.74 49.18 33.07
CA ALA A 42 -18.44 48.64 32.65
C ALA A 42 -17.29 49.53 33.12
N SER A 43 -16.22 48.91 33.63
CA SER A 43 -14.99 49.59 34.07
C SER A 43 -13.81 49.27 33.16
N THR A 44 -13.00 50.29 32.87
CA THR A 44 -11.56 50.21 32.52
C THR A 44 -11.10 49.23 31.43
N ARG A 45 -10.70 49.81 30.28
CA ARG A 45 -9.29 49.73 29.81
C ARG A 45 -8.95 50.94 28.93
N SER A 46 -7.69 51.37 28.98
CA SER A 46 -7.26 52.65 28.43
C SER A 46 -6.93 52.60 26.93
N THR A 47 -7.11 53.73 26.25
CA THR A 47 -6.65 53.98 24.88
C THR A 47 -5.34 54.77 24.87
N ALA A 48 -4.67 54.81 23.71
CA ALA A 48 -3.58 55.76 23.45
C ALA A 48 -3.66 56.22 21.98
N ALA A 49 -3.71 57.54 21.73
CA ALA A 49 -3.75 58.10 20.38
C ALA A 49 -3.26 59.56 20.30
N ARG A 50 -2.30 59.78 19.39
CA ARG A 50 -2.14 60.95 18.49
C ARG A 50 -1.92 62.37 19.06
N SER A 51 -0.66 62.80 18.94
CA SER A 51 -0.21 63.90 18.03
C SER A 51 -0.24 65.39 18.43
N ALA A 52 0.94 66.02 18.18
CA ALA A 52 1.17 67.37 17.66
C ALA A 52 0.97 68.61 18.57
N ALA A 53 1.72 69.73 18.41
CA ALA A 53 3.02 70.03 17.77
C ALA A 53 3.45 71.50 18.06
N SER A 54 4.65 71.91 17.60
CA SER A 54 5.10 73.32 17.39
C SER A 54 5.44 74.16 18.65
N LEU A 55 6.47 75.01 18.74
CA LEU A 55 7.71 75.33 17.98
C LEU A 55 8.70 75.99 19.01
N LEU A 56 10.04 76.00 18.88
CA LEU A 56 10.85 76.86 17.99
C LEU A 56 12.33 76.38 17.86
N ARG A 57 13.09 77.05 16.98
CA ARG A 57 14.43 76.80 16.37
C ARG A 57 15.60 77.53 17.10
N PRO A 58 16.88 77.57 16.62
CA PRO A 58 17.58 76.85 15.50
C PRO A 58 19.04 76.33 15.75
N ALA A 59 19.52 75.48 14.81
CA ALA A 59 20.94 75.30 14.35
C ALA A 59 22.02 74.79 15.36
N SER A 60 23.14 74.15 14.97
CA SER A 60 23.81 74.04 13.65
C SER A 60 24.73 72.81 13.53
N ARG A 61 25.19 72.49 12.30
CA ARG A 61 26.31 71.60 11.91
C ARG A 61 26.33 70.14 12.46
N TYR A 62 25.95 69.19 11.61
CA TYR A 62 26.68 67.93 11.48
C TYR A 62 27.68 68.07 10.34
N ILE A 63 28.94 67.64 10.53
CA ILE A 63 29.93 67.54 9.47
C ILE A 63 29.95 66.11 8.95
N SER A 64 29.81 65.95 7.65
CA SER A 64 30.09 64.70 6.94
C SER A 64 31.30 64.91 6.04
N THR A 65 32.28 64.02 6.17
CA THR A 65 33.51 63.98 5.38
C THR A 65 33.54 62.60 4.73
N THR A 66 32.88 62.43 3.58
CA THR A 66 33.49 62.36 2.23
C THR A 66 34.58 61.27 2.12
N GLN A 67 34.59 60.41 1.11
CA GLN A 67 34.22 60.67 -0.30
C GLN A 67 33.42 59.53 -0.96
N GLN A 68 32.74 59.84 -2.06
CA GLN A 68 32.18 58.86 -3.00
C GLN A 68 33.17 58.60 -4.15
N PRO A 69 33.31 57.36 -4.65
CA PRO A 69 33.74 57.12 -6.02
C PRO A 69 32.54 57.19 -6.98
N ARG A 70 32.69 57.82 -8.15
CA ARG A 70 31.69 57.80 -9.21
C ARG A 70 32.33 57.39 -10.54
N MET A 71 32.03 56.16 -10.95
CA MET A 71 32.12 55.59 -12.31
C MET A 71 33.40 55.86 -13.12
N ALA A 72 34.18 54.78 -13.31
CA ALA A 72 35.02 54.57 -14.49
C ALA A 72 34.58 53.25 -15.16
N GLU A 73 34.90 53.08 -16.45
CA GLU A 73 34.33 52.02 -17.29
C GLU A 73 34.92 50.62 -17.00
N VAL A 74 34.06 49.59 -17.02
CA VAL A 74 34.51 48.18 -17.06
C VAL A 74 34.71 47.78 -18.53
N ALA A 75 35.87 48.11 -19.07
CA ALA A 75 36.37 47.47 -20.28
C ALA A 75 36.93 46.07 -19.94
N SER A 76 36.73 45.10 -20.84
CA SER A 76 37.03 43.69 -20.60
C SER A 76 38.54 43.39 -20.43
N SER A 77 38.89 42.75 -19.31
CA SER A 77 40.12 41.95 -19.21
C SER A 77 39.88 40.70 -18.36
N THR A 78 39.90 39.53 -18.98
CA THR A 78 39.80 38.23 -18.29
C THR A 78 41.06 37.93 -17.50
N ALA A 79 40.94 37.71 -16.18
CA ALA A 79 42.00 37.17 -15.34
C ALA A 79 41.41 36.24 -14.27
N THR A 80 41.38 34.94 -14.55
CA THR A 80 40.93 33.93 -13.58
C THR A 80 42.00 33.72 -12.52
N SER A 81 41.67 33.94 -11.24
CA SER A 81 42.56 33.63 -10.11
C SER A 81 42.02 32.44 -9.32
N GLU A 82 42.23 31.23 -9.84
CA GLU A 82 42.01 30.01 -9.08
C GLU A 82 43.02 29.95 -7.93
N GLN A 83 42.54 29.75 -6.69
CA GLN A 83 43.43 29.34 -5.61
C GLN A 83 43.57 27.81 -5.65
N PRO A 84 44.80 27.25 -5.65
CA PRO A 84 44.98 25.81 -5.66
C PRO A 84 44.50 25.21 -4.35
N THR A 85 43.37 24.51 -4.39
CA THR A 85 42.98 23.58 -3.32
C THR A 85 44.10 22.56 -3.16
N ARG A 86 44.68 22.50 -1.95
CA ARG A 86 45.74 21.56 -1.61
C ARG A 86 45.17 20.15 -1.59
N GLU A 87 45.32 19.42 -2.71
CA GLU A 87 44.82 18.06 -2.84
C GLU A 87 45.40 17.18 -1.73
N GLN A 88 44.53 16.53 -0.97
CA GLN A 88 44.91 15.60 0.08
C GLN A 88 45.14 14.23 -0.57
N GLU A 89 46.28 13.59 -0.27
CA GLU A 89 46.63 12.28 -0.85
C GLU A 89 45.48 11.27 -0.68
N PRO A 90 45.04 10.59 -1.75
CA PRO A 90 43.82 9.78 -1.75
C PRO A 90 43.95 8.56 -0.82
N ARG A 91 43.08 8.49 0.18
CA ARG A 91 43.11 7.48 1.25
C ARG A 91 42.26 6.28 0.87
N PHE A 92 42.76 5.47 -0.05
CA PHE A 92 42.08 4.24 -0.46
C PHE A 92 41.94 3.22 0.67
N LYS A 93 40.72 2.74 0.90
CA LYS A 93 40.39 1.57 1.72
C LYS A 93 39.75 0.48 0.88
N THR A 94 40.13 -0.77 1.13
CA THR A 94 39.53 -1.95 0.47
C THR A 94 38.26 -2.39 1.20
N PHE A 95 37.16 -2.55 0.46
CA PHE A 95 35.92 -3.17 0.90
C PHE A 95 35.76 -4.50 0.17
N SER A 96 35.62 -5.59 0.93
CA SER A 96 35.48 -6.95 0.43
C SER A 96 34.03 -7.38 0.62
N ILE A 97 33.29 -7.44 -0.48
CA ILE A 97 31.82 -7.54 -0.47
C ILE A 97 31.38 -8.89 -1.03
N TYR A 98 30.46 -9.55 -0.33
CA TYR A 98 29.81 -10.78 -0.80
C TYR A 98 28.95 -10.51 -2.05
N ARG A 99 29.24 -11.23 -3.13
CA ARG A 99 28.51 -11.18 -4.41
C ARG A 99 27.89 -12.53 -4.73
N TRP A 100 26.62 -12.52 -5.14
CA TRP A 100 25.93 -13.70 -5.66
C TRP A 100 24.75 -13.30 -6.55
N ASN A 101 24.60 -13.98 -7.68
CA ASN A 101 23.62 -13.65 -8.71
C ASN A 101 22.63 -14.82 -8.93
N PRO A 102 21.33 -14.67 -8.63
CA PRO A 102 20.33 -15.73 -8.86
C PRO A 102 20.16 -16.08 -10.35
N ASP A 103 20.50 -15.14 -11.25
CA ASP A 103 20.41 -15.34 -12.70
C ASP A 103 21.47 -16.32 -13.24
N GLN A 104 22.48 -16.68 -12.42
CA GLN A 104 23.58 -17.58 -12.75
C GLN A 104 23.81 -18.60 -11.62
N PRO A 105 22.85 -19.52 -11.36
CA PRO A 105 22.87 -20.38 -10.17
C PRO A 105 24.01 -21.42 -10.14
N SER A 106 24.75 -21.58 -11.24
CA SER A 106 25.97 -22.40 -11.32
C SER A 106 27.22 -21.69 -10.80
N GLU A 107 27.23 -20.35 -10.69
CA GLU A 107 28.34 -19.61 -10.08
C GLU A 107 28.23 -19.65 -8.55
N LYS A 108 29.31 -20.09 -7.89
CA LYS A 108 29.41 -20.03 -6.43
C LYS A 108 29.53 -18.57 -5.97
N PRO A 109 28.96 -18.20 -4.81
CA PRO A 109 29.18 -16.88 -4.21
C PRO A 109 30.67 -16.57 -4.06
N LYS A 110 31.03 -15.30 -4.27
CA LYS A 110 32.42 -14.82 -4.23
C LYS A 110 32.53 -13.52 -3.43
N MET A 111 33.67 -13.31 -2.78
CA MET A 111 34.03 -11.98 -2.29
C MET A 111 34.61 -11.17 -3.47
N GLN A 112 34.19 -9.92 -3.60
CA GLN A 112 34.72 -8.99 -4.60
C GLN A 112 35.27 -7.75 -3.88
N GLU A 113 36.51 -7.38 -4.20
CA GLU A 113 37.19 -6.23 -3.64
C GLU A 113 36.86 -4.94 -4.42
N TYR A 114 36.66 -3.87 -3.67
CA TYR A 114 36.45 -2.52 -4.19
C TYR A 114 37.35 -1.55 -3.40
N LYS A 115 38.05 -0.64 -4.09
CA LYS A 115 38.91 0.37 -3.44
C LYS A 115 38.21 1.71 -3.47
N VAL A 116 37.96 2.29 -2.29
CA VAL A 116 37.23 3.55 -2.13
C VAL A 116 38.14 4.56 -1.44
N ASP A 117 38.32 5.74 -2.04
CA ASP A 117 38.99 6.85 -1.38
C ASP A 117 38.08 7.43 -0.27
N LEU A 118 38.59 7.40 0.98
CA LEU A 118 37.88 7.92 2.14
C LEU A 118 37.79 9.47 2.15
N ASN A 119 38.65 10.18 1.42
CA ASN A 119 38.59 11.65 1.34
C ASN A 119 37.34 12.12 0.58
N ASN A 120 36.82 11.29 -0.32
CA ASN A 120 35.63 11.53 -1.14
C ASN A 120 34.50 10.51 -0.84
N CYS A 121 34.34 10.12 0.42
CA CYS A 121 33.31 9.19 0.87
C CYS A 121 32.62 9.68 2.16
N GLY A 122 31.35 9.34 2.35
CA GLY A 122 30.64 9.59 3.60
C GLY A 122 31.13 8.67 4.73
N PRO A 123 30.94 9.04 6.01
CA PRO A 123 31.54 8.32 7.14
C PRO A 123 30.90 6.96 7.46
N MET A 124 29.79 6.59 6.83
CA MET A 124 29.05 5.35 7.11
C MET A 124 29.31 4.28 6.05
N ILE A 125 29.24 3.00 6.43
CA ILE A 125 29.40 1.85 5.52
C ILE A 125 28.40 1.92 4.35
N LEU A 126 27.18 2.41 4.60
CA LEU A 126 26.18 2.63 3.56
C LEU A 126 26.64 3.65 2.51
N ASP A 127 27.42 4.66 2.88
CA ASP A 127 27.91 5.68 1.96
C ASP A 127 28.97 5.08 1.01
N ALA A 128 29.85 4.22 1.54
CA ALA A 128 30.78 3.44 0.71
C ALA A 128 30.05 2.49 -0.23
N LEU A 129 29.01 1.77 0.24
CA LEU A 129 28.18 0.90 -0.61
C LEU A 129 27.46 1.68 -1.73
N ILE A 130 26.98 2.89 -1.44
CA ILE A 130 26.37 3.78 -2.45
C ILE A 130 27.43 4.25 -3.45
N LYS A 131 28.61 4.67 -2.99
CA LYS A 131 29.71 5.13 -3.84
C LYS A 131 30.19 4.03 -4.78
N ILE A 132 30.44 2.82 -4.27
CA ILE A 132 30.78 1.64 -5.06
C ILE A 132 29.70 1.37 -6.12
N LYS A 133 28.41 1.38 -5.75
CA LYS A 133 27.33 1.14 -6.69
C LYS A 133 27.21 2.21 -7.79
N ASN A 134 27.46 3.47 -7.45
CA ASN A 134 27.31 4.58 -8.38
C ASN A 134 28.52 4.74 -9.32
N GLU A 135 29.73 4.48 -8.83
CA GLU A 135 30.99 4.84 -9.50
C GLU A 135 31.81 3.64 -10.02
N GLN A 136 31.60 2.43 -9.46
CA GLN A 136 32.46 1.26 -9.74
C GLN A 136 31.68 0.06 -10.28
N ASP A 137 30.51 -0.27 -9.70
CA ASP A 137 29.73 -1.45 -10.06
C ASP A 137 28.21 -1.24 -9.86
N PRO A 138 27.49 -0.81 -10.91
CA PRO A 138 26.05 -0.60 -10.83
C PRO A 138 25.24 -1.89 -10.62
N THR A 139 25.85 -3.09 -10.75
CA THR A 139 25.16 -4.37 -10.51
C THR A 139 25.02 -4.70 -9.01
N LEU A 140 25.86 -4.11 -8.15
CA LEU A 140 25.88 -4.39 -6.71
C LEU A 140 24.52 -4.14 -6.06
N THR A 141 23.93 -5.17 -5.44
CA THR A 141 22.57 -5.11 -4.89
C THR A 141 22.54 -5.16 -3.35
N PHE A 142 21.92 -4.16 -2.73
CA PHE A 142 21.65 -4.10 -1.29
C PHE A 142 20.36 -3.30 -1.02
N ARG A 143 19.73 -3.54 0.14
CA ARG A 143 18.52 -2.79 0.55
C ARG A 143 18.91 -1.53 1.34
N ARG A 144 18.23 -0.41 1.04
CA ARG A 144 18.27 0.84 1.82
C ARG A 144 16.92 1.56 1.72
N SER A 145 16.61 2.43 2.68
CA SER A 145 15.45 3.31 2.65
C SER A 145 15.76 4.61 3.42
N CYS A 146 15.50 4.71 4.73
CA CYS A 146 15.49 6.00 5.44
C CYS A 146 16.85 6.65 5.75
N ARG A 147 17.98 5.93 5.64
CA ARG A 147 19.34 6.32 6.12
C ARG A 147 19.47 6.58 7.64
N GLU A 148 18.43 7.04 8.34
CA GLU A 148 18.49 7.41 9.76
C GLU A 148 18.32 6.23 10.76
N GLY A 149 18.59 5.00 10.34
CA GLY A 149 18.53 3.81 11.21
C GLY A 149 17.12 3.38 11.68
N ILE A 150 16.05 4.02 11.20
CA ILE A 150 14.66 3.76 11.60
C ILE A 150 14.02 2.57 10.84
N CYS A 151 14.37 2.38 9.56
CA CYS A 151 13.66 1.44 8.68
C CYS A 151 14.19 -0.02 8.71
N GLY A 152 15.29 -0.28 9.43
CA GLY A 152 15.96 -1.58 9.48
C GLY A 152 16.52 -2.13 8.15
N SER A 153 16.24 -1.50 7.01
CA SER A 153 16.37 -2.16 5.69
C SER A 153 17.81 -2.40 5.23
N CYS A 154 18.79 -1.67 5.76
CA CYS A 154 20.22 -1.87 5.47
C CYS A 154 20.93 -2.72 6.54
N ALA A 155 20.19 -3.63 7.16
CA ALA A 155 20.73 -4.65 8.05
C ALA A 155 21.56 -5.68 7.27
N MET A 156 22.81 -5.87 7.70
CA MET A 156 23.77 -6.79 7.10
C MET A 156 24.85 -7.16 8.14
N ASN A 157 25.76 -8.07 7.80
CA ASN A 157 26.89 -8.41 8.63
C ASN A 157 28.14 -7.64 8.16
N ILE A 158 28.78 -6.91 9.09
CA ILE A 158 29.91 -6.02 8.85
C ILE A 158 30.96 -6.33 9.91
N GLU A 159 32.19 -6.68 9.50
CA GLU A 159 33.25 -7.14 10.41
C GLU A 159 32.83 -8.30 11.35
N GLY A 160 31.90 -9.16 10.91
CA GLY A 160 31.32 -10.22 11.72
C GLY A 160 30.14 -9.81 12.61
N GLY A 161 29.86 -8.52 12.77
CA GLY A 161 28.72 -8.00 13.55
C GLY A 161 27.47 -7.74 12.71
N ASN A 162 26.30 -8.22 13.16
CA ASN A 162 25.01 -7.89 12.52
C ASN A 162 24.55 -6.49 12.94
N THR A 163 24.53 -5.53 12.02
CA THR A 163 24.15 -4.14 12.30
C THR A 163 23.59 -3.43 11.06
N LEU A 164 23.25 -2.14 11.18
CA LEU A 164 22.80 -1.32 10.06
C LEU A 164 23.98 -0.61 9.40
N ALA A 165 24.13 -0.74 8.08
CA ALA A 165 25.20 -0.06 7.33
C ALA A 165 25.15 1.47 7.44
N CYS A 166 23.99 2.06 7.77
CA CYS A 166 23.86 3.51 7.96
C CYS A 166 24.22 4.02 9.36
N LEU A 167 24.36 3.13 10.35
CA LEU A 167 24.83 3.47 11.71
C LEU A 167 26.26 2.97 11.95
N SER A 168 26.70 1.96 11.20
CA SER A 168 28.08 1.48 11.19
C SER A 168 28.99 2.50 10.48
N ARG A 169 29.94 3.07 11.22
CA ARG A 169 30.98 3.95 10.68
C ARG A 169 32.05 3.14 9.96
N ILE A 170 32.63 3.71 8.90
CA ILE A 170 33.81 3.16 8.24
C ILE A 170 35.00 3.21 9.21
N ASN A 171 35.70 2.09 9.38
CA ASN A 171 36.99 2.08 10.06
C ASN A 171 38.04 2.82 9.22
N VAL A 172 38.58 3.93 9.74
CA VAL A 172 39.54 4.81 9.05
C VAL A 172 40.94 4.22 8.87
N ASP A 173 41.22 3.09 9.52
CA ASP A 173 42.39 2.23 9.25
C ASP A 173 42.29 1.66 7.82
N THR A 174 43.20 2.09 6.94
CA THR A 174 43.27 1.65 5.54
C THR A 174 44.06 0.35 5.36
N ALA A 175 44.85 -0.08 6.36
CA ALA A 175 45.63 -1.32 6.29
C ALA A 175 44.75 -2.57 6.48
N LYS A 176 43.56 -2.42 7.06
CA LYS A 176 42.54 -3.47 7.18
C LYS A 176 41.48 -3.32 6.09
N GLU A 177 41.24 -4.39 5.32
CA GLU A 177 40.03 -4.51 4.52
C GLU A 177 38.77 -4.48 5.42
N THR A 178 37.60 -4.17 4.86
CA THR A 178 36.31 -4.28 5.55
C THR A 178 35.38 -5.23 4.83
N LYS A 179 34.93 -6.27 5.54
CA LYS A 179 34.17 -7.41 5.02
C LYS A 179 32.67 -7.19 5.26
N ILE A 180 31.89 -7.33 4.18
CA ILE A 180 30.45 -7.13 4.19
C ILE A 180 29.75 -8.36 3.62
N TYR A 181 28.91 -8.99 4.43
CA TYR A 181 28.11 -10.17 4.11
C TYR A 181 26.61 -9.89 4.31
N PRO A 182 25.70 -10.61 3.61
CA PRO A 182 24.28 -10.64 3.99
C PRO A 182 24.09 -11.13 5.43
N LEU A 183 22.91 -10.91 6.02
CA LEU A 183 22.61 -11.44 7.36
C LEU A 183 22.74 -12.98 7.38
N PRO A 184 23.52 -13.57 8.30
CA PRO A 184 23.83 -14.99 8.26
C PRO A 184 22.61 -15.84 8.62
N HIS A 185 22.60 -17.09 8.13
CA HIS A 185 21.49 -18.03 8.26
C HIS A 185 20.15 -17.49 7.71
N THR A 186 20.22 -16.71 6.62
CA THR A 186 19.09 -16.38 5.75
C THR A 186 19.43 -16.77 4.31
N TYR A 187 18.42 -17.08 3.48
CA TYR A 187 18.65 -17.24 2.04
C TYR A 187 19.02 -15.89 1.43
N VAL A 188 19.97 -15.87 0.50
CA VAL A 188 20.34 -14.65 -0.24
C VAL A 188 19.42 -14.51 -1.45
N VAL A 189 18.86 -13.32 -1.67
CA VAL A 189 18.07 -13.00 -2.87
C VAL A 189 18.97 -12.56 -4.02
N LYS A 190 19.91 -11.65 -3.74
CA LYS A 190 20.99 -11.20 -4.62
C LYS A 190 22.02 -10.42 -3.79
N ASP A 191 23.31 -10.65 -4.00
CA ASP A 191 24.41 -9.96 -3.31
C ASP A 191 24.21 -9.84 -1.77
N ILE A 192 24.02 -8.63 -1.23
CA ILE A 192 23.89 -8.37 0.22
C ILE A 192 22.42 -8.34 0.67
N VAL A 193 21.47 -8.86 -0.13
CA VAL A 193 20.03 -8.85 0.19
C VAL A 193 19.60 -10.18 0.83
N PRO A 194 19.33 -10.21 2.15
CA PRO A 194 18.73 -11.39 2.79
C PRO A 194 17.24 -11.51 2.46
N ASP A 195 16.75 -12.74 2.33
CA ASP A 195 15.33 -13.04 2.42
C ASP A 195 14.86 -13.00 3.87
N LEU A 196 13.79 -12.25 4.11
CA LEU A 196 13.15 -12.09 5.41
C LEU A 196 11.71 -12.64 5.40
N THR A 197 11.32 -13.40 4.38
CA THR A 197 9.95 -13.91 4.20
C THR A 197 9.51 -14.79 5.38
N GLN A 198 10.35 -15.73 5.83
CA GLN A 198 10.08 -16.55 7.03
C GLN A 198 10.03 -15.70 8.31
N PHE A 199 10.95 -14.75 8.48
CA PHE A 199 10.96 -13.81 9.62
C PHE A 199 9.67 -12.99 9.70
N TYR A 200 9.18 -12.45 8.57
CA TYR A 200 7.91 -11.72 8.52
C TYR A 200 6.67 -12.63 8.64
N LYS A 201 6.78 -13.92 8.29
CA LYS A 201 5.73 -14.93 8.53
C LYS A 201 5.60 -15.23 10.03
N GLN A 202 6.72 -15.39 10.74
CA GLN A 202 6.76 -15.55 12.20
C GLN A 202 6.30 -14.27 12.94
N TYR A 203 6.70 -13.08 12.45
CA TYR A 203 6.16 -11.83 12.99
C TYR A 203 4.64 -11.71 12.80
N LYS A 204 4.08 -12.24 11.71
CA LYS A 204 2.61 -12.28 11.52
C LYS A 204 1.92 -13.31 12.41
N SER A 205 2.54 -14.44 12.74
CA SER A 205 1.89 -15.49 13.54
C SER A 205 1.65 -15.09 14.98
N ILE A 206 2.41 -14.14 15.55
CA ILE A 206 2.13 -13.55 16.88
C ILE A 206 1.01 -12.49 16.88
N GLN A 207 0.34 -12.27 15.73
CA GLN A 207 -0.78 -11.33 15.56
C GLN A 207 -0.48 -9.91 16.11
N PRO A 208 0.52 -9.19 15.56
CA PRO A 208 1.16 -8.04 16.22
C PRO A 208 0.37 -6.73 16.08
N TYR A 209 -0.86 -6.72 16.58
CA TYR A 209 -1.79 -5.61 16.67
C TYR A 209 -2.58 -5.75 17.99
N LEU A 210 -3.14 -4.65 18.49
CA LEU A 210 -3.90 -4.63 19.75
C LEU A 210 -5.17 -5.49 19.62
N GLN A 211 -5.44 -6.34 20.61
CA GLN A 211 -6.63 -7.19 20.68
C GLN A 211 -7.35 -7.02 22.03
N ARG A 212 -8.62 -6.61 21.98
CA ARG A 212 -9.51 -6.38 23.12
C ARG A 212 -10.95 -6.47 22.63
N ASP A 213 -11.86 -6.95 23.48
CA ASP A 213 -13.27 -7.15 23.10
C ASP A 213 -14.06 -5.84 23.24
N SER A 214 -13.89 -5.12 24.35
CA SER A 214 -14.61 -3.88 24.66
C SER A 214 -13.87 -2.63 24.19
N HIS A 215 -14.53 -1.79 23.39
CA HIS A 215 -13.98 -0.52 22.89
C HIS A 215 -14.84 0.66 23.38
N PRO A 216 -14.26 1.73 23.93
CA PRO A 216 -15.03 2.91 24.33
C PRO A 216 -15.44 3.72 23.09
N GLU A 217 -16.72 4.06 22.96
CA GLU A 217 -17.24 4.78 21.80
C GLU A 217 -16.66 6.21 21.73
N GLY A 218 -16.03 6.54 20.58
CA GLY A 218 -15.48 7.87 20.31
C GLY A 218 -14.29 8.28 21.19
N GLN A 219 -13.69 7.37 21.97
CA GLN A 219 -12.58 7.66 22.87
C GLN A 219 -11.39 6.70 22.67
N GLU A 220 -10.22 7.08 23.17
CA GLU A 220 -9.02 6.25 23.09
C GLU A 220 -8.98 5.18 24.20
N ASN A 221 -8.29 4.07 23.93
CA ASN A 221 -7.91 3.12 24.98
C ASN A 221 -6.80 3.75 25.84
N LEU A 222 -7.20 4.38 26.95
CA LEU A 222 -6.29 4.98 27.93
C LEU A 222 -5.37 3.94 28.58
N GLN A 223 -4.21 4.40 29.06
CA GLN A 223 -3.17 3.64 29.73
C GLN A 223 -2.46 4.56 30.72
N THR A 224 -2.08 4.05 31.90
CA THR A 224 -1.36 4.84 32.90
C THR A 224 0.09 5.10 32.47
N ILE A 225 0.75 6.11 33.07
CA ILE A 225 2.15 6.44 32.76
C ILE A 225 3.06 5.27 33.17
N GLU A 226 2.74 4.63 34.29
CA GLU A 226 3.44 3.51 34.90
C GLU A 226 3.35 2.26 34.03
N GLU A 227 2.18 1.96 33.45
CA GLU A 227 2.01 0.88 32.48
C GLU A 227 2.67 1.19 31.15
N ARG A 228 2.51 2.42 30.64
CA ARG A 228 3.15 2.85 29.40
C ARG A 228 4.67 2.73 29.49
N LYS A 229 5.26 3.00 30.66
CA LYS A 229 6.70 2.85 30.92
C LYS A 229 7.19 1.39 30.88
N LYS A 230 6.32 0.39 31.10
CA LYS A 230 6.67 -1.04 30.94
C LYS A 230 6.96 -1.42 29.49
N LEU A 231 6.55 -0.59 28.53
CA LEU A 231 6.72 -0.83 27.10
C LEU A 231 8.02 -0.23 26.53
N ASP A 232 8.71 0.63 27.27
CA ASP A 232 9.98 1.24 26.82
C ASP A 232 11.06 0.17 26.65
N GLY A 233 11.77 0.22 25.52
CA GLY A 233 12.68 -0.83 25.06
C GLY A 233 12.00 -1.97 24.28
N LEU A 234 10.67 -1.96 24.12
CA LEU A 234 9.91 -2.99 23.38
C LEU A 234 9.29 -2.50 22.06
N TYR A 235 8.77 -1.28 21.95
CA TYR A 235 8.12 -0.78 20.72
C TYR A 235 9.10 -0.17 19.71
N GLU A 236 10.31 0.16 20.13
CA GLU A 236 11.41 0.74 19.35
C GLU A 236 12.09 -0.29 18.41
N CYS A 237 11.54 -1.51 18.34
CA CYS A 237 12.03 -2.59 17.51
C CYS A 237 11.74 -2.35 16.02
N ILE A 238 12.73 -1.82 15.31
CA ILE A 238 12.73 -1.54 13.86
C ILE A 238 12.69 -2.78 12.95
N LEU A 239 12.39 -3.98 13.48
CA LEU A 239 12.30 -5.27 12.77
C LEU A 239 13.49 -5.62 11.83
N CYS A 240 14.68 -5.07 12.10
CA CYS A 240 15.90 -5.25 11.30
C CYS A 240 16.48 -6.68 11.22
N ALA A 241 15.86 -7.67 11.88
CA ALA A 241 16.28 -9.07 12.01
C ALA A 241 17.70 -9.34 12.57
N CYS A 242 18.56 -8.34 12.80
CA CYS A 242 19.95 -8.50 13.27
C CYS A 242 20.07 -9.42 14.49
N CYS A 243 19.19 -9.28 15.47
CA CYS A 243 19.19 -10.05 16.72
C CYS A 243 18.66 -11.48 16.59
N SER A 244 17.78 -11.77 15.62
CA SER A 244 17.39 -13.15 15.30
C SER A 244 18.49 -13.84 14.50
N THR A 245 19.04 -13.16 13.51
CA THR A 245 20.15 -13.64 12.68
C THR A 245 21.50 -13.68 13.40
N SER A 246 21.59 -13.28 14.68
CA SER A 246 22.77 -13.48 15.55
C SER A 246 22.57 -14.57 16.62
N CYS A 247 21.40 -15.23 16.63
CA CYS A 247 20.99 -16.13 17.69
C CYS A 247 21.23 -17.59 17.26
N PRO A 248 22.15 -18.35 17.90
CA PRO A 248 22.43 -19.73 17.50
C PRO A 248 21.20 -20.64 17.50
N SER A 249 20.28 -20.50 18.46
CA SER A 249 19.00 -21.24 18.47
C SER A 249 18.17 -21.03 17.20
N TYR A 250 18.23 -19.84 16.60
CA TYR A 250 17.50 -19.47 15.38
C TYR A 250 18.22 -19.94 14.11
N TRP A 251 19.55 -20.04 14.12
CA TRP A 251 20.32 -20.60 13.01
C TRP A 251 20.01 -22.07 12.72
N TRP A 252 19.72 -22.85 13.77
CA TRP A 252 19.43 -24.28 13.67
C TRP A 252 17.94 -24.63 13.52
N ASN A 253 17.03 -23.74 13.94
CA ASN A 253 15.59 -24.04 14.02
C ASN A 253 14.71 -22.86 13.53
N SER A 254 15.11 -22.12 12.50
CA SER A 254 14.41 -20.93 12.00
C SER A 254 12.98 -21.18 11.49
N ASP A 255 12.59 -22.44 11.27
CA ASP A 255 11.21 -22.81 10.92
C ASP A 255 10.25 -22.82 12.12
N GLU A 256 10.74 -23.21 13.30
CA GLU A 256 9.93 -23.46 14.52
C GLU A 256 10.20 -22.47 15.66
N TYR A 257 11.47 -22.10 15.87
CA TYR A 257 11.86 -21.10 16.86
C TYR A 257 11.61 -19.70 16.30
N LEU A 258 10.60 -18.99 16.84
CA LEU A 258 10.18 -17.65 16.38
C LEU A 258 11.30 -16.60 16.44
N GLY A 259 12.31 -16.82 17.29
CA GLY A 259 13.46 -15.95 17.41
C GLY A 259 13.23 -14.69 18.25
N PRO A 260 14.32 -14.07 18.71
CA PRO A 260 14.27 -13.02 19.73
C PRO A 260 13.50 -11.76 19.32
N ALA A 261 13.57 -11.30 18.06
CA ALA A 261 12.81 -10.11 17.65
C ALA A 261 11.29 -10.34 17.74
N VAL A 262 10.83 -11.53 17.32
CA VAL A 262 9.41 -11.89 17.31
C VAL A 262 8.91 -12.13 18.73
N LEU A 263 9.64 -12.90 19.55
CA LEU A 263 9.29 -13.13 20.95
C LEU A 263 9.24 -11.81 21.75
N MET A 264 10.17 -10.88 21.51
CA MET A 264 10.12 -9.54 22.14
C MET A 264 8.90 -8.71 21.68
N GLN A 265 8.48 -8.82 20.41
CA GLN A 265 7.22 -8.20 19.95
C GLN A 265 5.97 -8.91 20.48
N ALA A 266 6.02 -10.21 20.81
CA ALA A 266 4.93 -10.87 21.51
C ALA A 266 4.83 -10.36 22.96
N TYR A 267 5.96 -10.29 23.68
CA TYR A 267 6.01 -9.74 25.04
C TYR A 267 5.49 -8.30 25.10
N ARG A 268 5.84 -7.46 24.13
CA ARG A 268 5.32 -6.08 23.99
C ARG A 268 3.80 -6.01 24.09
N TRP A 269 3.07 -6.89 23.38
CA TRP A 269 1.61 -6.91 23.44
C TRP A 269 1.09 -7.56 24.73
N MET A 270 1.78 -8.59 25.25
CA MET A 270 1.43 -9.21 26.54
C MET A 270 1.63 -8.27 27.75
N ALA A 271 2.49 -7.26 27.63
CA ALA A 271 2.77 -6.26 28.67
C ALA A 271 1.96 -4.95 28.53
N ASP A 272 1.22 -4.78 27.43
CA ASP A 272 0.40 -3.58 27.18
C ASP A 272 -0.97 -3.76 27.87
N SER A 273 -1.28 -2.93 28.88
CA SER A 273 -2.54 -3.01 29.65
C SER A 273 -3.82 -2.79 28.83
N ARG A 274 -3.68 -2.41 27.56
CA ARG A 274 -4.78 -2.28 26.61
C ARG A 274 -5.08 -3.58 25.86
N ASP A 275 -4.16 -4.55 25.86
CA ASP A 275 -4.35 -5.86 25.23
C ASP A 275 -5.02 -6.83 26.21
N GLN A 276 -5.95 -7.65 25.70
CA GLN A 276 -6.61 -8.72 26.45
C GLN A 276 -6.25 -10.12 25.91
N ALA A 277 -5.55 -10.19 24.78
CA ALA A 277 -5.16 -11.46 24.15
C ALA A 277 -3.84 -12.04 24.68
N GLY A 278 -3.27 -11.48 25.75
CA GLY A 278 -2.03 -11.95 26.38
C GLY A 278 -1.96 -13.47 26.60
N PRO A 279 -2.97 -14.10 27.25
CA PRO A 279 -3.02 -15.55 27.42
C PRO A 279 -3.04 -16.35 26.11
N GLN A 280 -3.81 -15.87 25.11
CA GLN A 280 -3.95 -16.50 23.80
C GLN A 280 -2.64 -16.43 23.01
N ARG A 281 -1.96 -15.27 23.00
CA ARG A 281 -0.62 -15.08 22.43
C ARG A 281 0.39 -16.02 23.08
N LYS A 282 0.33 -16.18 24.41
CA LYS A 282 1.20 -17.08 25.16
C LYS A 282 0.98 -18.54 24.77
N ALA A 283 -0.27 -18.99 24.69
CA ALA A 283 -0.64 -20.34 24.25
C ALA A 283 -0.13 -20.66 22.83
N MET A 284 -0.16 -19.68 21.90
CA MET A 284 0.41 -19.83 20.56
C MET A 284 1.95 -20.04 20.54
N MET A 285 2.64 -19.74 21.65
CA MET A 285 4.10 -19.87 21.81
C MET A 285 4.54 -21.00 22.75
N GLN A 286 3.62 -21.60 23.52
CA GLN A 286 3.87 -22.63 24.55
C GLN A 286 4.26 -24.02 24.01
N ASN A 287 4.66 -24.15 22.74
CA ASN A 287 5.29 -25.38 22.26
C ASN A 287 6.79 -25.42 22.61
N SER A 288 7.34 -26.63 22.69
CA SER A 288 8.73 -26.90 23.12
C SER A 288 9.81 -26.30 22.21
N MET A 289 9.45 -25.88 20.99
CA MET A 289 10.38 -25.38 19.97
C MET A 289 10.35 -23.85 19.82
N SER A 290 9.25 -23.20 20.21
CA SER A 290 9.00 -21.76 20.00
C SER A 290 9.52 -20.85 21.12
N LEU A 291 8.96 -20.91 22.34
CA LEU A 291 9.42 -20.07 23.45
C LEU A 291 10.67 -20.65 24.13
N TYR A 292 10.67 -21.97 24.34
CA TYR A 292 11.58 -22.60 25.29
C TYR A 292 13.02 -22.73 24.80
N ARG A 293 13.26 -22.81 23.48
CA ARG A 293 14.59 -22.88 22.82
C ARG A 293 15.48 -21.65 22.99
N CYS A 294 15.03 -20.59 23.67
CA CYS A 294 15.91 -19.53 24.12
C CYS A 294 16.75 -19.99 25.34
N HIS A 295 18.04 -20.21 25.12
CA HIS A 295 19.04 -20.59 26.13
C HIS A 295 19.79 -19.39 26.74
N THR A 296 19.22 -18.17 26.71
CA THR A 296 19.78 -16.97 27.37
C THR A 296 21.24 -16.63 26.96
N ILE A 297 21.60 -16.87 25.68
CA ILE A 297 22.95 -16.60 25.14
C ILE A 297 23.24 -15.09 24.98
N MET A 298 22.22 -14.23 25.07
CA MET A 298 22.27 -12.75 25.03
C MET A 298 22.91 -12.07 23.79
N ASN A 299 23.44 -12.81 22.81
CA ASN A 299 23.85 -12.27 21.49
C ASN A 299 22.81 -11.33 20.87
N CYS A 300 21.53 -11.64 21.06
CA CYS A 300 20.40 -10.86 20.56
C CYS A 300 20.28 -9.45 21.15
N ALA A 301 20.74 -9.23 22.38
CA ALA A 301 20.83 -7.91 22.99
C ALA A 301 22.11 -7.20 22.53
N ARG A 302 23.27 -7.87 22.63
CA ARG A 302 24.59 -7.32 22.24
C ARG A 302 24.64 -6.79 20.80
N THR A 303 23.95 -7.44 19.87
CA THR A 303 23.95 -7.03 18.45
C THR A 303 22.87 -5.99 18.10
N CYS A 304 21.98 -5.63 19.02
CA CYS A 304 20.81 -4.82 18.68
C CYS A 304 21.21 -3.38 18.32
N PRO A 305 21.01 -2.90 17.07
CA PRO A 305 21.39 -1.53 16.67
C PRO A 305 20.52 -0.44 17.31
N LYS A 306 19.56 -0.83 18.16
CA LYS A 306 18.69 0.04 18.96
C LYS A 306 18.89 -0.13 20.47
N GLY A 307 19.87 -0.93 20.91
CA GLY A 307 20.17 -1.15 22.34
C GLY A 307 19.14 -1.98 23.12
N LEU A 308 18.17 -2.59 22.43
CA LEU A 308 17.06 -3.32 23.06
C LEU A 308 17.52 -4.66 23.62
N ASN A 309 16.82 -5.18 24.63
CA ASN A 309 17.12 -6.48 25.26
C ASN A 309 16.02 -7.54 25.02
N PRO A 310 16.01 -8.21 23.85
CA PRO A 310 15.11 -9.33 23.60
C PRO A 310 15.26 -10.50 24.58
N GLY A 311 16.46 -10.70 25.16
CA GLY A 311 16.71 -11.77 26.12
C GLY A 311 15.87 -11.62 27.38
N LYS A 312 15.86 -10.41 27.96
CA LYS A 312 15.01 -10.06 29.10
C LYS A 312 13.53 -10.25 28.78
N ALA A 313 13.06 -9.75 27.64
CA ALA A 313 11.66 -9.92 27.23
C ALA A 313 11.22 -11.39 27.14
N ILE A 314 12.09 -12.28 26.64
CA ILE A 314 11.82 -13.73 26.60
C ILE A 314 11.78 -14.34 28.01
N GLN A 315 12.64 -13.88 28.93
CA GLN A 315 12.62 -14.31 30.33
C GLN A 315 11.31 -13.89 31.03
N GLU A 316 10.80 -12.67 30.78
CA GLU A 316 9.54 -12.23 31.38
C GLU A 316 8.33 -13.04 30.86
N ILE A 317 8.28 -13.44 29.58
CA ILE A 317 7.26 -14.40 29.09
C ILE A 317 7.33 -15.71 29.90
N LYS A 318 8.54 -16.28 30.04
CA LYS A 318 8.76 -17.57 30.73
C LYS A 318 8.45 -17.51 32.24
N LYS A 319 8.72 -16.38 32.92
CA LYS A 319 8.38 -16.20 34.34
C LYS A 319 6.87 -16.31 34.58
N GLY A 320 6.07 -15.74 33.68
CA GLY A 320 4.62 -15.83 33.75
C GLY A 320 4.04 -17.22 33.53
N ASP A 321 4.85 -18.26 33.22
CA ASP A 321 4.44 -19.67 33.33
C ASP A 321 4.56 -20.18 34.79
N LEU A 322 5.63 -19.83 35.50
CA LEU A 322 5.89 -20.28 36.88
C LEU A 322 4.84 -19.79 37.89
N GLU A 323 4.32 -18.57 37.72
CA GLU A 323 3.27 -18.01 38.59
C GLU A 323 1.90 -18.70 38.43
N LEU A 324 1.70 -19.47 37.34
CA LEU A 324 0.47 -20.23 37.10
C LEU A 324 0.58 -21.71 37.53
N GLU A 325 1.79 -22.24 37.63
CA GLU A 325 2.05 -23.62 38.10
C GLU A 325 2.38 -23.70 39.61
N GLY A 326 2.40 -22.55 40.31
CA GLY A 326 2.69 -22.39 41.75
C GLY A 326 1.72 -23.04 42.75
N GLY A 327 1.01 -24.10 42.35
CA GLY A 327 0.25 -24.97 43.24
C GLY A 327 1.07 -26.11 43.88
N LYS A 328 2.35 -26.25 43.51
CA LYS A 328 3.32 -27.16 44.16
C LYS A 328 4.72 -26.54 44.17
N GLU A 329 5.37 -26.57 45.32
CA GLU A 329 6.82 -26.47 45.39
C GLU A 329 7.45 -27.78 44.90
N GLU A 330 8.49 -27.70 44.08
CA GLU A 330 9.71 -28.47 44.34
C GLU A 330 10.93 -27.81 43.68
N SER A 331 12.10 -27.96 44.30
CA SER A 331 13.31 -27.21 43.95
C SER A 331 14.14 -27.88 42.85
N ILE A 332 14.80 -27.09 42.00
CA ILE A 332 16.16 -27.40 41.47
C ILE A 332 16.80 -26.13 40.87
N PHE A 333 18.14 -26.07 40.88
CA PHE A 333 18.99 -24.94 40.46
C PHE A 333 18.88 -23.61 41.23
N LYS A 334 19.47 -23.59 42.44
CA LYS A 334 20.27 -22.42 42.84
C LYS A 334 21.51 -22.35 41.94
N GLY A 335 21.69 -21.25 41.23
CA GLY A 335 22.90 -20.93 40.45
C GLY A 335 23.32 -19.50 40.72
N SER A 336 24.42 -19.31 41.46
CA SER A 336 24.87 -17.99 41.91
C SER A 336 25.52 -17.18 40.79
N GLY A 337 24.98 -16.00 40.52
CA GLY A 337 25.60 -14.95 39.71
C GLY A 337 25.20 -13.59 40.28
N CYS A 338 26.17 -12.72 40.57
CA CYS A 338 25.93 -11.49 41.33
C CYS A 338 25.29 -10.39 40.49
N TRP A 339 24.49 -9.56 41.15
CA TRP A 339 24.13 -8.23 40.66
C TRP A 339 25.29 -7.27 40.91
N TYR A 340 25.52 -6.34 39.98
CA TYR A 340 26.09 -5.03 40.25
C TYR A 340 25.64 -4.08 39.13
N ASP A 341 24.86 -3.07 39.50
CA ASP A 341 24.81 -1.79 38.79
C ASP A 341 25.85 -0.88 39.48
N ASP A 342 26.56 -0.03 38.74
CA ASP A 342 27.04 1.31 39.19
C ASP A 342 27.80 2.05 38.07
N GLU A 343 28.06 3.35 38.29
CA GLU A 343 28.60 4.31 37.32
C GLU A 343 30.08 4.72 37.57
N GLU A 344 30.70 5.33 36.55
CA GLU A 344 31.95 6.15 36.57
C GLU A 344 33.36 5.53 36.82
N LEU A 345 34.37 6.38 36.60
CA LEU A 345 35.80 6.32 37.01
C LEU A 345 36.86 5.51 36.19
N ASN A 346 37.42 6.19 35.18
CA ASN A 346 38.85 6.30 34.78
C ASN A 346 39.93 5.25 35.18
N CYS A 347 40.51 4.58 34.15
CA CYS A 347 41.97 4.34 33.91
C CYS A 347 42.86 3.58 34.94
N PRO A 348 44.14 3.22 34.60
CA PRO A 348 44.74 2.82 33.31
C PRO A 348 45.66 1.54 33.37
N PHE A 349 46.04 0.99 32.20
CA PHE A 349 47.05 -0.10 32.00
C PHE A 349 46.66 -1.50 32.57
N SER A 350 47.40 -2.61 32.39
CA SER A 350 48.75 -2.88 31.86
C SER A 350 48.87 -4.20 31.02
N VAL A 351 50.06 -4.82 30.92
CA VAL A 351 50.45 -5.92 30.00
C VAL A 351 51.05 -7.14 30.74
N CYS A 352 50.73 -8.38 30.31
CA CYS A 352 51.55 -9.62 30.30
C CYS A 352 50.76 -10.77 29.59
N PHE A 353 51.23 -11.69 28.72
CA PHE A 353 52.47 -12.51 28.53
C PHE A 353 52.64 -13.66 29.57
N VAL A 354 52.93 -14.95 29.25
CA VAL A 354 53.13 -15.75 27.99
C VAL A 354 52.19 -17.02 28.03
N SER A 355 52.38 -18.29 27.56
CA SER A 355 53.37 -19.14 26.82
C SER A 355 52.64 -20.38 26.20
N ILE A 356 52.84 -20.79 24.93
CA ILE A 356 53.80 -21.78 24.33
C ILE A 356 53.61 -23.28 24.67
N ALA A 357 53.13 -24.07 23.68
CA ALA A 357 53.63 -25.40 23.20
C ALA A 357 52.66 -25.94 22.10
N VAL A 358 52.97 -26.44 20.89
CA VAL A 358 54.15 -26.99 20.14
C VAL A 358 54.07 -28.52 19.91
N LEU A 359 53.51 -28.95 18.75
CA LEU A 359 54.12 -29.89 17.78
C LEU A 359 53.15 -30.33 16.64
N TYR A 360 53.70 -30.45 15.43
CA TYR A 360 53.21 -31.29 14.32
C TYR A 360 54.22 -32.44 14.13
N PRO A 361 53.87 -33.49 13.37
CA PRO A 361 54.70 -33.73 12.18
C PRO A 361 53.87 -33.99 10.90
N VAL A 362 54.55 -33.92 9.76
CA VAL A 362 54.00 -34.16 8.41
C VAL A 362 54.72 -35.35 7.78
N VAL A 363 53.96 -36.26 7.17
CA VAL A 363 54.47 -37.20 6.16
C VAL A 363 53.46 -37.25 5.01
N SER A 364 53.96 -37.34 3.78
CA SER A 364 53.19 -37.38 2.53
C SER A 364 53.48 -38.69 1.80
N PHE A 365 52.60 -39.16 0.90
CA PHE A 365 52.92 -39.34 -0.52
C PHE A 365 51.71 -39.84 -1.36
N CYS A 366 51.87 -39.72 -2.68
CA CYS A 366 50.90 -39.98 -3.75
C CYS A 366 50.30 -41.40 -3.76
N PHE A 367 49.13 -41.56 -4.39
CA PHE A 367 49.03 -42.09 -5.77
C PHE A 367 47.59 -42.03 -6.32
N ALA A 368 47.47 -41.88 -7.64
CA ALA A 368 46.31 -42.28 -8.44
C ALA A 368 46.82 -43.24 -9.54
N PRO A 369 46.03 -44.22 -9.99
CA PRO A 369 45.32 -43.97 -11.25
C PRO A 369 43.94 -44.65 -11.38
N THR A 370 43.27 -44.33 -12.48
CA THR A 370 42.05 -44.96 -13.01
C THR A 370 42.26 -46.40 -13.49
N ILE A 371 41.21 -47.22 -13.45
CA ILE A 371 40.87 -48.21 -14.49
C ILE A 371 39.37 -48.54 -14.40
N SER A 372 38.75 -48.94 -15.51
CA SER A 372 37.32 -49.27 -15.61
C SER A 372 37.10 -50.46 -16.54
N LEU A 373 36.30 -51.44 -16.10
CA LEU A 373 35.70 -52.57 -16.82
C LEU A 373 34.64 -53.16 -15.85
N ALA A 374 33.35 -52.82 -15.93
CA ALA A 374 32.35 -53.24 -16.92
C ALA A 374 31.93 -54.73 -16.78
N PHE A 375 30.63 -54.98 -16.58
CA PHE A 375 29.76 -55.71 -17.54
C PHE A 375 28.26 -55.68 -17.09
N ARG A 376 27.36 -55.62 -18.09
CA ARG A 376 25.96 -56.13 -18.23
C ARG A 376 25.15 -56.62 -16.98
N SER A 377 23.81 -56.52 -16.92
CA SER A 377 22.74 -55.99 -17.83
C SER A 377 21.34 -56.06 -17.16
N LEU A 378 20.28 -55.66 -17.88
CA LEU A 378 18.82 -55.85 -17.64
C LEU A 378 18.02 -54.67 -17.04
N ASP A 379 17.77 -53.69 -17.93
CA ASP A 379 16.46 -53.09 -18.20
C ASP A 379 15.31 -54.16 -18.15
N THR A 380 14.10 -53.94 -17.63
CA THR A 380 13.03 -53.21 -18.35
C THR A 380 11.73 -52.95 -17.56
N SER A 381 11.32 -51.67 -17.54
CA SER A 381 9.93 -51.20 -17.79
C SER A 381 8.77 -51.35 -16.76
N ARG A 382 7.72 -50.55 -17.02
CA ARG A 382 6.28 -50.69 -16.62
C ARG A 382 5.89 -50.43 -15.16
N TYR A 383 5.56 -49.17 -14.88
CA TYR A 383 4.42 -48.83 -14.01
C TYR A 383 3.27 -48.26 -14.86
N LEU A 384 2.14 -48.98 -14.92
CA LEU A 384 0.88 -48.51 -15.50
C LEU A 384 -0.29 -49.22 -14.79
N SER A 385 -1.37 -48.46 -14.50
CA SER A 385 -2.73 -48.91 -14.12
C SER A 385 -2.94 -49.85 -12.90
N ARG A 386 -3.61 -49.32 -11.86
CA ARG A 386 -4.97 -49.68 -11.31
C ARG A 386 -5.45 -51.17 -11.35
N PRO A 387 -6.51 -51.54 -10.57
CA PRO A 387 -6.94 -51.13 -9.20
C PRO A 387 -7.48 -52.32 -8.35
N LEU A 388 -7.77 -52.15 -7.04
CA LEU A 388 -8.60 -53.11 -6.24
C LEU A 388 -9.46 -52.40 -5.15
N PRO A 389 -10.51 -53.04 -4.56
CA PRO A 389 -11.68 -52.35 -3.99
C PRO A 389 -12.03 -52.66 -2.50
N TRP A 390 -13.17 -52.10 -2.06
CA TRP A 390 -14.04 -52.39 -0.89
C TRP A 390 -14.12 -53.89 -0.45
N ASN A 391 -14.61 -54.30 0.74
CA ASN A 391 -15.49 -53.69 1.76
C ASN A 391 -15.45 -54.49 3.10
N THR A 392 -15.97 -53.97 4.23
CA THR A 392 -16.96 -54.61 5.16
C THR A 392 -17.07 -53.93 6.56
N ASN A 393 -18.25 -54.06 7.20
CA ASN A 393 -18.59 -53.54 8.54
C ASN A 393 -18.27 -54.54 9.67
N TRP A 394 -18.13 -54.08 10.93
CA TRP A 394 -18.69 -54.73 12.15
C TRP A 394 -18.92 -53.68 13.26
N PRO A 395 -19.86 -53.87 14.24
CA PRO A 395 -20.33 -52.79 15.12
C PRO A 395 -20.03 -53.06 16.64
N PRO A 396 -20.84 -52.72 17.67
CA PRO A 396 -20.32 -52.00 18.84
C PRO A 396 -20.33 -52.77 20.18
N ILE A 397 -19.72 -52.19 21.23
CA ILE A 397 -19.77 -52.71 22.61
C ILE A 397 -20.32 -51.63 23.57
N GLN A 398 -21.29 -52.02 24.42
CA GLN A 398 -21.75 -51.24 25.57
C GLN A 398 -21.07 -51.73 26.85
N LEU A 399 -20.97 -50.87 27.87
CA LEU A 399 -20.82 -51.29 29.27
C LEU A 399 -22.07 -50.89 30.07
N LYS A 400 -22.53 -51.80 30.94
CA LYS A 400 -23.63 -51.60 31.90
C LYS A 400 -23.44 -52.48 33.13
N MET A 401 -23.39 -51.86 34.32
CA MET A 401 -23.86 -52.32 35.64
C MET A 401 -23.65 -51.11 36.57
N ALA A 402 -24.60 -50.54 37.32
CA ALA A 402 -25.67 -51.05 38.20
C ALA A 402 -25.15 -51.56 39.57
N ALA A 403 -25.81 -51.34 40.73
CA ALA A 403 -26.84 -50.37 41.15
C ALA A 403 -27.08 -50.50 42.68
N SER A 404 -27.35 -49.40 43.42
CA SER A 404 -27.82 -49.37 44.85
C SER A 404 -27.86 -47.89 45.34
N LEU A 405 -28.74 -47.37 46.22
CA LEU A 405 -30.07 -47.78 46.75
C LEU A 405 -30.92 -46.50 47.08
N ARG A 406 -32.11 -46.66 47.69
CA ARG A 406 -33.24 -45.69 47.71
C ARG A 406 -33.26 -44.70 48.94
N PRO A 407 -34.42 -44.19 49.47
CA PRO A 407 -34.86 -42.80 49.23
C PRO A 407 -35.32 -42.02 50.51
N THR A 408 -35.91 -40.82 50.37
CA THR A 408 -37.04 -40.33 51.21
C THR A 408 -37.73 -39.10 50.58
N SER A 409 -38.79 -38.56 51.18
CA SER A 409 -39.77 -37.70 50.48
C SER A 409 -40.49 -36.64 51.35
N ARG A 410 -40.98 -35.58 50.67
CA ARG A 410 -42.01 -34.59 51.09
C ARG A 410 -41.86 -33.82 52.42
N LEU A 411 -41.86 -32.48 52.33
CA LEU A 411 -43.03 -31.69 52.77
C LEU A 411 -43.09 -30.31 52.08
N LEU A 412 -44.22 -29.60 52.22
CA LEU A 412 -44.44 -28.22 51.75
C LEU A 412 -44.23 -27.23 52.92
N LEU A 413 -44.01 -25.94 52.61
CA LEU A 413 -44.73 -24.81 53.26
C LEU A 413 -44.54 -23.46 52.52
N THR A 414 -45.61 -23.00 51.87
CA THR A 414 -46.12 -21.61 51.66
C THR A 414 -45.19 -20.38 51.60
N LEU A 415 -45.34 -19.62 50.49
CA LEU A 415 -45.48 -18.14 50.37
C LEU A 415 -44.28 -17.25 50.78
N ASN A 416 -44.03 -16.05 50.20
CA ASN A 416 -44.90 -15.14 49.45
C ASN A 416 -44.14 -14.25 48.43
N HIS A 417 -44.88 -13.55 47.55
CA HIS A 417 -44.52 -12.45 46.61
C HIS A 417 -43.05 -11.98 46.42
N ILE A 418 -42.62 -11.87 45.15
CA ILE A 418 -42.60 -10.60 44.37
C ILE A 418 -42.60 -10.92 42.86
N GLN A 419 -43.29 -10.13 42.04
CA GLN A 419 -43.33 -10.30 40.58
C GLN A 419 -42.21 -9.51 39.89
N GLY A 420 -41.13 -10.18 39.48
CA GLY A 420 -40.16 -9.65 38.53
C GLY A 420 -40.53 -10.03 37.09
N SER A 421 -40.89 -9.04 36.25
CA SER A 421 -41.23 -9.31 34.84
C SER A 421 -39.98 -9.73 34.06
N GLN A 422 -39.86 -11.02 33.74
CA GLN A 422 -38.95 -11.48 32.70
C GLN A 422 -39.49 -11.02 31.34
N ARG A 423 -39.08 -9.83 30.90
CA ARG A 423 -39.06 -9.49 29.47
C ARG A 423 -38.03 -10.39 28.82
N SER A 424 -38.48 -11.50 28.26
CA SER A 424 -37.70 -12.26 27.29
C SER A 424 -37.35 -11.32 26.13
N PHE A 425 -36.06 -10.97 26.01
CA PHE A 425 -35.56 -10.42 24.77
C PHE A 425 -35.71 -11.51 23.71
N SER A 426 -36.77 -11.40 22.91
CA SER A 426 -36.91 -12.17 21.69
C SER A 426 -35.73 -11.80 20.80
N ALA A 427 -34.70 -12.65 20.81
CA ALA A 427 -33.58 -12.56 19.90
C ALA A 427 -34.11 -12.91 18.51
N THR A 428 -34.72 -11.91 17.85
CA THR A 428 -35.13 -11.99 16.46
C THR A 428 -33.90 -12.35 15.64
N ARG A 429 -33.78 -13.63 15.30
CA ARG A 429 -32.83 -14.08 14.29
C ARG A 429 -33.21 -13.32 13.03
N ASN A 430 -32.45 -12.30 12.66
CA ASN A 430 -32.52 -11.70 11.34
C ASN A 430 -32.16 -12.80 10.35
N ALA A 431 -33.19 -13.48 9.84
CA ALA A 431 -33.06 -14.47 8.79
C ALA A 431 -32.45 -13.75 7.60
N GLN A 432 -31.22 -14.13 7.25
CA GLN A 432 -30.41 -13.39 6.29
C GLN A 432 -31.13 -13.42 4.93
N GLN A 433 -31.73 -12.30 4.58
CA GLN A 433 -32.75 -12.23 3.54
C GLN A 433 -32.08 -12.33 2.17
N GLU A 434 -32.09 -13.55 1.62
CA GLU A 434 -31.49 -13.88 0.33
C GLU A 434 -32.04 -12.96 -0.77
N LEU A 435 -31.13 -12.28 -1.48
CA LEU A 435 -31.45 -11.39 -2.59
C LEU A 435 -31.94 -12.22 -3.79
N LYS A 436 -33.18 -12.01 -4.20
CA LYS A 436 -33.86 -12.80 -5.25
C LYS A 436 -33.83 -12.08 -6.61
N HIS A 437 -33.70 -10.76 -6.61
CA HIS A 437 -33.68 -9.98 -7.85
C HIS A 437 -32.82 -8.71 -7.76
N ILE A 438 -32.02 -8.47 -8.81
CA ILE A 438 -31.16 -7.29 -8.96
C ILE A 438 -31.60 -6.46 -10.16
N GLY A 439 -31.80 -5.16 -9.95
CA GLY A 439 -31.89 -4.17 -11.03
C GLY A 439 -30.53 -3.65 -11.45
N VAL A 440 -30.30 -3.46 -12.75
CA VAL A 440 -29.13 -2.73 -13.27
C VAL A 440 -29.61 -1.72 -14.30
N ILE A 441 -29.26 -0.44 -14.13
CA ILE A 441 -29.73 0.66 -14.99
C ILE A 441 -28.58 1.15 -15.86
N GLY A 442 -28.80 1.22 -17.17
CA GLY A 442 -27.82 1.53 -18.20
C GLY A 442 -27.24 0.27 -18.85
N ALA A 443 -27.58 0.03 -20.12
CA ALA A 443 -27.07 -1.08 -20.92
C ALA A 443 -25.66 -0.82 -21.50
N GLY A 444 -24.93 0.15 -20.94
CA GLY A 444 -23.54 0.45 -21.28
C GLY A 444 -22.55 -0.64 -20.82
N GLN A 445 -21.27 -0.46 -21.17
CA GLN A 445 -20.20 -1.42 -20.87
C GLN A 445 -20.09 -1.79 -19.39
N MET A 446 -20.34 -0.83 -18.48
CA MET A 446 -20.32 -1.07 -17.04
C MET A 446 -21.55 -1.85 -16.57
N GLY A 447 -22.77 -1.36 -16.85
CA GLY A 447 -24.01 -2.02 -16.43
C GLY A 447 -24.14 -3.45 -16.97
N LEU A 448 -23.83 -3.69 -18.25
CA LEU A 448 -23.79 -5.06 -18.78
C LEU A 448 -22.73 -5.92 -18.07
N GLY A 449 -21.55 -5.36 -17.77
CA GLY A 449 -20.49 -6.05 -17.04
C GLY A 449 -20.90 -6.42 -15.60
N ILE A 450 -21.70 -5.57 -14.96
CA ILE A 450 -22.28 -5.79 -13.62
C ILE A 450 -23.35 -6.88 -13.68
N ALA A 451 -24.32 -6.75 -14.60
CA ALA A 451 -25.39 -7.72 -14.82
C ALA A 451 -24.85 -9.13 -15.13
N LEU A 452 -23.84 -9.23 -16.01
CA LEU A 452 -23.18 -10.49 -16.34
C LEU A 452 -22.48 -11.13 -15.14
N VAL A 453 -21.88 -10.33 -14.24
CA VAL A 453 -21.26 -10.85 -13.01
C VAL A 453 -22.31 -11.30 -11.99
N ALA A 454 -23.40 -10.56 -11.82
CA ALA A 454 -24.50 -10.95 -10.93
C ALA A 454 -25.13 -12.28 -11.37
N ALA A 455 -25.50 -12.41 -12.66
CA ALA A 455 -26.12 -13.61 -13.21
C ALA A 455 -25.17 -14.83 -13.29
N ARG A 456 -23.86 -14.63 -13.46
CA ARG A 456 -22.86 -15.71 -13.57
C ARG A 456 -22.28 -16.16 -12.22
N VAL A 457 -21.92 -15.21 -11.36
CA VAL A 457 -21.11 -15.49 -10.15
C VAL A 457 -22.01 -15.59 -8.92
N ALA A 458 -22.86 -14.59 -8.68
CA ALA A 458 -23.85 -14.63 -7.60
C ALA A 458 -25.06 -15.51 -7.95
N LYS A 459 -25.28 -15.81 -9.24
CA LYS A 459 -26.41 -16.59 -9.80
C LYS A 459 -27.80 -15.97 -9.57
N ILE A 460 -27.86 -14.69 -9.19
CA ILE A 460 -29.10 -13.96 -8.94
C ILE A 460 -29.72 -13.49 -10.27
N PRO A 461 -31.06 -13.60 -10.46
CA PRO A 461 -31.78 -12.98 -11.58
C PRO A 461 -31.59 -11.46 -11.68
N VAL A 462 -31.47 -10.94 -12.91
CA VAL A 462 -31.18 -9.53 -13.19
C VAL A 462 -32.19 -8.93 -14.17
N SER A 463 -32.70 -7.74 -13.85
CA SER A 463 -33.35 -6.82 -14.82
C SER A 463 -32.34 -5.78 -15.30
N LEU A 464 -31.91 -5.85 -16.56
CA LEU A 464 -31.09 -4.82 -17.22
C LEU A 464 -32.01 -3.80 -17.92
N VAL A 465 -32.01 -2.56 -17.45
CA VAL A 465 -32.92 -1.49 -17.89
C VAL A 465 -32.15 -0.40 -18.63
N ASP A 466 -32.62 0.05 -19.79
CA ASP A 466 -32.09 1.22 -20.50
C ASP A 466 -33.21 1.90 -21.30
N SER A 467 -33.27 3.23 -21.30
CA SER A 467 -34.33 3.97 -22.00
C SER A 467 -34.28 3.83 -23.52
N ASN A 468 -33.18 3.31 -24.08
CA ASN A 468 -33.00 3.11 -25.51
C ASN A 468 -32.83 1.63 -25.87
N GLN A 469 -33.80 1.06 -26.59
CA GLN A 469 -33.74 -0.32 -27.08
C GLN A 469 -32.47 -0.61 -27.90
N ALA A 470 -31.94 0.36 -28.65
CA ALA A 470 -30.70 0.18 -29.40
C ALA A 470 -29.46 0.02 -28.50
N SER A 471 -29.47 0.59 -27.27
CA SER A 471 -28.46 0.32 -26.24
C SER A 471 -28.57 -1.14 -25.76
N ILE A 472 -29.79 -1.61 -25.49
CA ILE A 472 -30.08 -2.99 -25.05
C ILE A 472 -29.62 -3.99 -26.13
N ASP A 473 -30.06 -3.83 -27.37
CA ASP A 473 -29.70 -4.72 -28.48
C ASP A 473 -28.18 -4.81 -28.68
N LYS A 474 -27.48 -3.68 -28.54
CA LYS A 474 -26.02 -3.60 -28.62
C LYS A 474 -25.35 -4.29 -27.43
N SER A 475 -25.90 -4.16 -26.22
CA SER A 475 -25.39 -4.83 -25.02
C SER A 475 -25.55 -6.34 -25.12
N MET A 476 -26.73 -6.83 -25.53
CA MET A 476 -27.01 -8.27 -25.66
C MET A 476 -26.17 -8.91 -26.77
N LYS A 477 -25.96 -8.23 -27.91
CA LYS A 477 -25.02 -8.67 -28.96
C LYS A 477 -23.56 -8.72 -28.47
N PHE A 478 -23.16 -7.84 -27.56
CA PHE A 478 -21.83 -7.88 -26.94
C PHE A 478 -21.73 -8.97 -25.86
N MET A 479 -22.79 -9.19 -25.08
CA MET A 479 -22.89 -10.26 -24.09
C MET A 479 -22.72 -11.63 -24.74
N GLU A 480 -23.42 -11.88 -25.83
CA GLU A 480 -23.33 -13.14 -26.58
C GLU A 480 -21.89 -13.38 -27.08
N LYS A 481 -21.25 -12.33 -27.62
CA LYS A 481 -19.84 -12.37 -28.02
C LYS A 481 -18.87 -12.63 -26.86
N LEU A 482 -19.22 -12.27 -25.62
CA LEU A 482 -18.44 -12.61 -24.42
C LEU A 482 -18.68 -14.07 -23.98
N LEU A 483 -19.93 -14.53 -23.95
CA LEU A 483 -20.28 -15.90 -23.60
C LEU A 483 -19.68 -16.91 -24.59
N GLN A 484 -19.90 -16.71 -25.89
CA GLN A 484 -19.34 -17.55 -26.96
C GLN A 484 -17.80 -17.60 -26.91
N LYS A 485 -17.14 -16.50 -26.51
CA LYS A 485 -15.68 -16.42 -26.33
C LYS A 485 -15.17 -17.21 -25.12
N ASP A 486 -15.93 -17.29 -24.04
CA ASP A 486 -15.57 -18.14 -22.88
C ASP A 486 -15.90 -19.62 -23.14
N VAL A 487 -17.00 -19.93 -23.84
CA VAL A 487 -17.35 -21.30 -24.27
C VAL A 487 -16.30 -21.87 -25.24
N SER A 488 -15.93 -21.12 -26.28
CA SER A 488 -14.85 -21.52 -27.22
C SER A 488 -13.46 -21.60 -26.57
N ARG A 489 -13.31 -21.12 -25.33
CA ARG A 489 -12.11 -21.25 -24.49
C ARG A 489 -12.28 -22.29 -23.37
N GLN A 490 -13.34 -23.10 -23.41
CA GLN A 490 -13.67 -24.13 -22.42
C GLN A 490 -13.75 -23.60 -20.98
N LYS A 491 -14.13 -22.32 -20.81
CA LYS A 491 -14.35 -21.66 -19.50
C LYS A 491 -15.80 -21.69 -19.02
N LEU A 492 -16.69 -22.12 -19.90
CA LEU A 492 -18.12 -22.35 -19.68
C LEU A 492 -18.55 -23.48 -20.63
N SER A 493 -19.49 -24.30 -20.21
CA SER A 493 -20.31 -25.12 -21.10
C SER A 493 -21.39 -24.27 -21.78
N ASN A 494 -22.02 -24.82 -22.84
CA ASN A 494 -23.20 -24.18 -23.43
C ASN A 494 -24.35 -24.06 -22.40
N SER A 495 -24.59 -25.10 -21.60
CA SER A 495 -25.65 -25.11 -20.57
C SER A 495 -25.46 -24.00 -19.53
N GLU A 496 -24.23 -23.76 -19.06
CA GLU A 496 -23.96 -22.64 -18.14
C GLU A 496 -24.16 -21.28 -18.82
N ALA A 497 -23.84 -21.16 -20.11
CA ALA A 497 -24.13 -19.94 -20.87
C ALA A 497 -25.64 -19.69 -21.01
N ASP A 498 -26.45 -20.73 -21.23
CA ASP A 498 -27.91 -20.65 -21.31
C ASP A 498 -28.56 -20.36 -19.94
N GLU A 499 -28.01 -20.90 -18.85
CA GLU A 499 -28.36 -20.50 -17.49
C GLU A 499 -28.06 -18.99 -17.23
N ILE A 500 -26.92 -18.48 -17.71
CA ILE A 500 -26.57 -17.06 -17.56
C ILE A 500 -27.52 -16.17 -18.39
N ARG A 501 -27.83 -16.58 -19.62
CA ARG A 501 -28.80 -15.87 -20.50
C ARG A 501 -30.18 -15.80 -19.84
N SER A 502 -30.72 -16.93 -19.37
CA SER A 502 -32.07 -17.01 -18.79
C SER A 502 -32.24 -16.24 -17.46
N ARG A 503 -31.14 -15.97 -16.74
CA ARG A 503 -31.14 -15.08 -15.55
C ARG A 503 -31.20 -13.58 -15.90
N ILE A 504 -30.85 -13.16 -17.12
CA ILE A 504 -30.83 -11.74 -17.51
C ILE A 504 -32.05 -11.41 -18.37
N LYS A 505 -32.94 -10.59 -17.84
CA LYS A 505 -34.09 -10.00 -18.56
C LYS A 505 -33.79 -8.54 -18.89
N THR A 506 -34.36 -8.04 -19.97
CA THR A 506 -34.16 -6.65 -20.44
C THR A 506 -35.47 -5.88 -20.51
N SER A 507 -35.47 -4.60 -20.16
CA SER A 507 -36.64 -3.71 -20.24
C SER A 507 -36.26 -2.28 -20.64
N THR A 508 -37.18 -1.58 -21.30
CA THR A 508 -37.11 -0.12 -21.51
C THR A 508 -37.90 0.66 -20.46
N ASP A 509 -38.91 0.05 -19.82
CA ASP A 509 -39.59 0.62 -18.65
C ASP A 509 -38.85 0.23 -17.36
N MET A 510 -38.65 1.21 -16.49
CA MET A 510 -38.02 1.07 -15.18
C MET A 510 -39.01 0.62 -14.10
N SER A 511 -40.30 0.96 -14.23
CA SER A 511 -41.33 0.78 -13.20
C SER A 511 -41.71 -0.69 -13.03
N SER A 512 -42.10 -1.35 -14.13
CA SER A 512 -42.39 -2.79 -14.16
C SER A 512 -41.14 -3.64 -13.92
N ALA A 513 -39.95 -3.15 -14.28
CA ALA A 513 -38.71 -3.91 -14.20
C ALA A 513 -38.06 -3.90 -12.81
N LEU A 514 -38.32 -2.89 -11.97
CA LEU A 514 -37.64 -2.67 -10.68
C LEU A 514 -38.57 -2.62 -9.44
N SER A 515 -39.89 -2.66 -9.62
CA SER A 515 -40.88 -2.67 -8.51
C SER A 515 -40.82 -3.92 -7.61
N SER A 516 -40.05 -4.94 -7.98
CA SER A 516 -39.80 -6.16 -7.19
C SER A 516 -38.30 -6.42 -6.92
N ALA A 517 -37.42 -5.46 -7.22
CA ALA A 517 -35.98 -5.63 -7.02
C ALA A 517 -35.59 -5.47 -5.54
N ASP A 518 -34.68 -6.34 -5.06
CA ASP A 518 -34.12 -6.25 -3.70
C ASP A 518 -32.87 -5.34 -3.65
N PHE A 519 -32.22 -5.13 -4.80
CA PHE A 519 -31.00 -4.34 -4.93
C PHE A 519 -30.93 -3.72 -6.34
N VAL A 520 -30.60 -2.44 -6.47
CA VAL A 520 -30.50 -1.72 -7.75
C VAL A 520 -29.11 -1.13 -7.93
N ILE A 521 -28.52 -1.25 -9.12
CA ILE A 521 -27.19 -0.72 -9.47
C ILE A 521 -27.29 0.20 -10.69
N GLU A 522 -27.15 1.50 -10.46
CA GLU A 522 -27.18 2.55 -11.47
C GLU A 522 -25.81 2.72 -12.14
N ALA A 523 -25.75 2.61 -13.47
CA ALA A 523 -24.54 2.71 -14.29
C ALA A 523 -24.77 3.52 -15.60
N VAL A 524 -25.59 4.58 -15.52
CA VAL A 524 -25.85 5.56 -16.58
C VAL A 524 -24.76 6.66 -16.59
N PRO A 525 -24.75 7.58 -17.59
CA PRO A 525 -23.73 8.63 -17.70
C PRO A 525 -23.50 9.46 -16.43
N GLU A 526 -22.28 9.98 -16.28
CA GLU A 526 -21.77 10.71 -15.11
C GLU A 526 -22.32 12.16 -15.05
N ILE A 527 -23.65 12.30 -14.98
CA ILE A 527 -24.38 13.57 -14.94
C ILE A 527 -25.21 13.62 -13.65
N LEU A 528 -24.85 14.53 -12.74
CA LEU A 528 -25.48 14.63 -11.41
C LEU A 528 -27.02 14.76 -11.47
N ALA A 529 -27.54 15.69 -12.27
CA ALA A 529 -28.99 15.92 -12.38
C ALA A 529 -29.76 14.69 -12.90
N LEU A 530 -29.16 13.92 -13.82
CA LEU A 530 -29.75 12.67 -14.33
C LEU A 530 -29.79 11.60 -13.22
N LYS A 531 -28.67 11.42 -12.49
CA LYS A 531 -28.62 10.47 -11.37
C LYS A 531 -29.58 10.87 -10.25
N GLN A 532 -29.69 12.15 -9.90
CA GLN A 532 -30.67 12.63 -8.92
C GLN A 532 -32.12 12.37 -9.34
N SER A 533 -32.47 12.62 -10.61
CA SER A 533 -33.81 12.30 -11.15
C SER A 533 -34.12 10.79 -11.09
N ILE A 534 -33.15 9.93 -11.43
CA ILE A 534 -33.28 8.48 -11.32
C ILE A 534 -33.47 8.06 -9.85
N PHE A 535 -32.65 8.56 -8.93
CA PHE A 535 -32.72 8.18 -7.52
C PHE A 535 -34.01 8.65 -6.82
N SER A 536 -34.59 9.78 -7.24
CA SER A 536 -35.94 10.19 -6.82
C SER A 536 -36.99 9.16 -7.27
N GLN A 537 -36.98 8.76 -8.55
CA GLN A 537 -37.92 7.76 -9.07
C GLN A 537 -37.72 6.38 -8.43
N LEU A 538 -36.48 5.99 -8.11
CA LEU A 538 -36.20 4.72 -7.42
C LEU A 538 -36.67 4.70 -5.95
N ALA A 539 -36.74 5.87 -5.29
CA ALA A 539 -37.32 5.96 -3.94
C ALA A 539 -38.82 5.61 -3.95
N GLU A 540 -39.53 5.99 -5.03
CA GLU A 540 -40.96 5.74 -5.24
C GLU A 540 -41.25 4.34 -5.81
N ILE A 541 -40.48 3.89 -6.80
CA ILE A 541 -40.71 2.62 -7.55
C ILE A 541 -40.28 1.40 -6.75
N CYS A 542 -39.11 1.44 -6.09
CA CYS A 542 -38.51 0.23 -5.51
C CYS A 542 -38.96 0.01 -4.07
N PRO A 543 -39.25 -1.26 -3.67
CA PRO A 543 -39.74 -1.60 -2.34
C PRO A 543 -38.93 -0.97 -1.19
N PRO A 544 -39.53 -0.69 -0.02
CA PRO A 544 -38.83 -0.03 1.09
C PRO A 544 -37.57 -0.77 1.58
N HIS A 545 -37.49 -2.09 1.40
CA HIS A 545 -36.31 -2.90 1.77
C HIS A 545 -35.18 -2.88 0.72
N ALA A 546 -35.44 -2.37 -0.49
CA ALA A 546 -34.54 -2.47 -1.62
C ALA A 546 -33.37 -1.48 -1.52
N ILE A 547 -32.14 -1.96 -1.69
CA ILE A 547 -30.95 -1.08 -1.67
C ILE A 547 -30.79 -0.39 -3.03
N LEU A 548 -30.53 0.92 -3.00
CA LEU A 548 -30.33 1.75 -4.17
C LEU A 548 -28.84 2.10 -4.27
N SER A 549 -28.16 1.72 -5.35
CA SER A 549 -26.72 1.93 -5.47
C SER A 549 -26.27 2.50 -6.81
N THR A 550 -25.12 3.16 -6.84
CA THR A 550 -24.55 3.80 -8.04
C THR A 550 -23.10 3.38 -8.28
N ASN A 551 -22.77 3.12 -9.55
CA ASN A 551 -21.43 2.85 -10.06
C ASN A 551 -20.67 4.15 -10.44
N THR A 552 -21.10 5.32 -9.97
CA THR A 552 -20.38 6.59 -10.22
C THR A 552 -18.90 6.50 -9.80
N SER A 553 -18.02 7.18 -10.54
CA SER A 553 -16.56 7.18 -10.31
C SER A 553 -16.06 8.46 -9.65
N SER A 554 -16.92 9.48 -9.55
CA SER A 554 -16.54 10.83 -9.12
C SER A 554 -17.63 11.64 -8.42
N ILE A 555 -18.92 11.32 -8.61
CA ILE A 555 -20.02 12.10 -8.02
C ILE A 555 -20.26 11.66 -6.57
N GLY A 556 -20.25 12.61 -5.64
CA GLY A 556 -20.41 12.33 -4.21
C GLY A 556 -21.76 11.67 -3.89
N ILE A 557 -21.72 10.53 -3.20
CA ILE A 557 -22.88 9.67 -2.88
C ILE A 557 -23.92 10.44 -2.07
N THR A 558 -23.49 11.30 -1.15
CA THR A 558 -24.36 12.16 -0.32
C THR A 558 -25.25 13.08 -1.17
N LYS A 559 -24.73 13.57 -2.31
CA LYS A 559 -25.46 14.44 -3.26
C LYS A 559 -26.52 13.67 -4.07
N ILE A 560 -26.34 12.37 -4.23
CA ILE A 560 -27.28 11.46 -4.91
C ILE A 560 -28.32 10.95 -3.91
N ALA A 561 -27.89 10.55 -2.71
CA ALA A 561 -28.76 10.12 -1.62
C ALA A 561 -29.78 11.19 -1.22
N ALA A 562 -29.37 12.47 -1.21
CA ALA A 562 -30.26 13.60 -0.92
C ALA A 562 -31.39 13.84 -1.96
N ALA A 563 -31.42 13.12 -3.08
CA ALA A 563 -32.55 13.13 -4.02
C ALA A 563 -33.52 11.94 -3.81
N ALA A 564 -33.11 10.89 -3.11
CA ALA A 564 -33.93 9.73 -2.79
C ALA A 564 -34.71 9.97 -1.49
N THR A 565 -35.60 10.96 -1.48
CA THR A 565 -36.30 11.42 -0.26
C THR A 565 -37.07 10.28 0.43
N GLY A 566 -36.84 10.06 1.72
CA GLY A 566 -37.40 8.94 2.49
C GLY A 566 -36.74 7.57 2.20
N ALA A 567 -35.71 7.54 1.36
CA ALA A 567 -34.92 6.37 0.97
C ALA A 567 -33.40 6.64 1.07
N GLU A 568 -32.97 7.74 1.68
CA GLU A 568 -31.59 8.20 1.72
C GLU A 568 -30.69 7.20 2.47
N SER A 569 -31.24 6.57 3.51
CA SER A 569 -30.53 5.59 4.36
C SER A 569 -30.22 4.27 3.64
N ARG A 570 -30.97 3.97 2.56
CA ARG A 570 -30.79 2.81 1.68
C ARG A 570 -30.02 3.13 0.38
N VAL A 571 -29.43 4.34 0.26
CA VAL A 571 -28.54 4.72 -0.85
C VAL A 571 -27.07 4.47 -0.51
N ILE A 572 -26.30 3.91 -1.46
CA ILE A 572 -24.87 3.61 -1.31
C ILE A 572 -24.08 3.69 -2.64
N GLY A 573 -22.78 3.98 -2.60
CA GLY A 573 -21.89 3.82 -3.76
C GLY A 573 -21.42 2.38 -3.90
N PHE A 574 -21.45 1.84 -5.12
CA PHE A 574 -21.00 0.47 -5.44
C PHE A 574 -20.21 0.49 -6.77
N HIS A 575 -18.97 0.96 -6.69
CA HIS A 575 -18.13 1.34 -7.83
C HIS A 575 -17.25 0.17 -8.29
N PHE A 576 -17.58 -0.40 -9.46
CA PHE A 576 -16.83 -1.48 -10.09
C PHE A 576 -15.75 -0.95 -11.03
N MET A 577 -14.59 -1.62 -11.05
CA MET A 577 -13.49 -1.26 -11.95
C MET A 577 -13.63 -1.97 -13.32
N ASN A 578 -13.40 -1.24 -14.41
CA ASN A 578 -13.42 -1.76 -15.77
C ASN A 578 -12.16 -2.62 -16.09
N PRO A 579 -12.27 -3.80 -16.71
CA PRO A 579 -13.49 -4.54 -17.07
C PRO A 579 -14.09 -5.30 -15.89
N VAL A 580 -15.39 -5.11 -15.64
CA VAL A 580 -16.10 -5.63 -14.45
C VAL A 580 -16.00 -7.16 -14.27
N PRO A 581 -16.06 -8.01 -15.32
CA PRO A 581 -15.87 -9.46 -15.16
C PRO A 581 -14.45 -9.88 -14.78
N VAL A 582 -13.44 -9.02 -15.00
CA VAL A 582 -12.01 -9.33 -14.80
C VAL A 582 -11.46 -8.69 -13.52
N SER A 583 -11.92 -7.49 -13.15
CA SER A 583 -11.53 -6.88 -11.88
C SER A 583 -11.92 -7.75 -10.69
N LYS A 584 -10.98 -7.94 -9.76
CA LYS A 584 -11.21 -8.59 -8.47
C LYS A 584 -11.69 -7.62 -7.39
N ALA A 585 -11.59 -6.31 -7.61
CA ALA A 585 -11.95 -5.28 -6.63
C ALA A 585 -13.24 -4.54 -7.01
N VAL A 586 -13.99 -4.16 -6.00
CA VAL A 586 -15.14 -3.24 -6.06
C VAL A 586 -15.06 -2.31 -4.84
N GLU A 587 -15.42 -1.05 -5.01
CA GLU A 587 -15.41 -0.07 -3.92
C GLU A 587 -16.84 0.18 -3.43
N VAL A 588 -17.02 0.22 -2.10
CA VAL A 588 -18.33 0.38 -1.43
C VAL A 588 -18.27 1.66 -0.59
N ILE A 589 -18.99 2.69 -1.03
CA ILE A 589 -18.84 4.06 -0.55
C ILE A 589 -20.07 4.49 0.25
N ARG A 590 -19.88 4.86 1.52
CA ARG A 590 -20.96 5.40 2.37
C ARG A 590 -21.16 6.89 2.12
N GLY A 591 -22.36 7.30 1.71
CA GLY A 591 -22.83 8.66 1.93
C GLY A 591 -23.10 8.89 3.43
N ILE A 592 -23.24 10.15 3.87
CA ILE A 592 -23.49 10.45 5.29
C ILE A 592 -24.82 9.86 5.80
N GLN A 593 -25.78 9.62 4.91
CA GLN A 593 -27.07 9.00 5.22
C GLN A 593 -27.00 7.47 5.30
N THR A 594 -26.02 6.82 4.65
CA THR A 594 -26.00 5.37 4.41
C THR A 594 -25.95 4.56 5.70
N SER A 595 -26.98 3.73 5.94
CA SER A 595 -27.08 2.87 7.13
C SER A 595 -26.04 1.74 7.14
N ASP A 596 -25.71 1.23 8.34
CA ASP A 596 -24.82 0.08 8.50
C ASP A 596 -25.42 -1.22 7.94
N GLU A 597 -26.75 -1.35 7.94
CA GLU A 597 -27.44 -2.48 7.30
C GLU A 597 -27.26 -2.47 5.78
N THR A 598 -27.44 -1.30 5.15
CA THR A 598 -27.19 -1.10 3.72
C THR A 598 -25.73 -1.40 3.37
N LEU A 599 -24.78 -0.89 4.16
CA LEU A 599 -23.37 -1.23 4.02
C LEU A 599 -23.12 -2.73 4.07
N GLN A 600 -23.58 -3.42 5.12
CA GLN A 600 -23.31 -4.83 5.34
C GLN A 600 -23.90 -5.70 4.22
N LYS A 601 -25.16 -5.46 3.81
CA LYS A 601 -25.79 -6.16 2.68
C LYS A 601 -25.04 -5.94 1.37
N THR A 602 -24.54 -4.73 1.09
CA THR A 602 -23.70 -4.46 -0.08
C THR A 602 -22.33 -5.16 -0.01
N LEU A 603 -21.72 -5.25 1.18
CA LEU A 603 -20.47 -6.00 1.39
C LEU A 603 -20.65 -7.51 1.23
N GLU A 604 -21.84 -8.04 1.52
CA GLU A 604 -22.21 -9.44 1.28
C GLU A 604 -22.47 -9.72 -0.20
N LEU A 605 -23.25 -8.86 -0.89
CA LEU A 605 -23.43 -8.94 -2.34
C LEU A 605 -22.10 -8.84 -3.11
N ALA A 606 -21.19 -7.95 -2.68
CA ALA A 606 -19.85 -7.84 -3.27
C ALA A 606 -19.07 -9.17 -3.20
N LYS A 607 -19.13 -9.88 -2.06
CA LYS A 607 -18.50 -11.20 -1.89
C LYS A 607 -19.19 -12.26 -2.75
N ALA A 608 -20.53 -12.27 -2.81
CA ALA A 608 -21.31 -13.17 -3.65
C ALA A 608 -21.02 -12.98 -5.16
N MET A 609 -20.77 -11.74 -5.59
CA MET A 609 -20.30 -11.41 -6.95
C MET A 609 -18.82 -11.75 -7.20
N GLY A 610 -18.16 -12.46 -6.29
CA GLY A 610 -16.76 -12.88 -6.38
C GLY A 610 -15.76 -11.72 -6.32
N LYS A 611 -16.15 -10.59 -5.70
CA LYS A 611 -15.28 -9.42 -5.54
C LYS A 611 -14.72 -9.33 -4.12
N LYS A 612 -13.54 -8.73 -4.02
CA LYS A 612 -13.02 -8.18 -2.78
C LYS A 612 -13.59 -6.76 -2.63
N PRO A 613 -14.52 -6.50 -1.70
CA PRO A 613 -14.93 -5.14 -1.41
C PRO A 613 -13.81 -4.36 -0.69
N CYS A 614 -13.71 -3.08 -1.01
CA CYS A 614 -12.99 -2.07 -0.25
C CYS A 614 -13.99 -1.01 0.22
N THR A 615 -14.05 -0.71 1.51
CA THR A 615 -14.95 0.31 2.06
C THR A 615 -14.31 1.70 2.01
N SER A 616 -15.11 2.73 1.73
CA SER A 616 -14.70 4.13 1.84
C SER A 616 -15.85 5.04 2.28
N VAL A 617 -15.48 6.24 2.73
CA VAL A 617 -16.42 7.34 2.99
C VAL A 617 -16.57 8.19 1.73
N ASP A 618 -17.74 8.81 1.56
CA ASP A 618 -18.00 9.73 0.47
C ASP A 618 -17.01 10.92 0.49
N SER A 619 -16.11 10.93 -0.49
CA SER A 619 -14.99 11.86 -0.58
C SER A 619 -14.57 12.00 -2.04
N PRO A 620 -14.10 13.17 -2.52
CA PRO A 620 -13.77 13.35 -3.94
C PRO A 620 -12.70 12.36 -4.43
N GLY A 621 -13.08 11.53 -5.40
CA GLY A 621 -12.24 10.45 -5.95
C GLY A 621 -12.20 9.16 -5.13
N PHE A 622 -12.98 9.07 -4.05
CA PHE A 622 -13.07 7.93 -3.12
C PHE A 622 -11.68 7.45 -2.66
N LEU A 623 -11.36 6.15 -2.68
CA LEU A 623 -10.00 5.63 -2.52
C LEU A 623 -9.28 5.52 -3.86
N ALA A 624 -9.87 4.81 -4.83
CA ALA A 624 -9.16 4.38 -6.03
C ALA A 624 -8.66 5.57 -6.88
N ASN A 625 -9.56 6.47 -7.25
CA ASN A 625 -9.23 7.61 -8.10
C ASN A 625 -8.43 8.69 -7.35
N ARG A 626 -8.67 8.85 -6.04
CA ARG A 626 -7.93 9.78 -5.16
C ARG A 626 -6.45 9.43 -5.00
N MET A 627 -6.07 8.17 -5.23
CA MET A 627 -4.66 7.74 -5.35
C MET A 627 -4.18 7.69 -6.80
N LEU A 628 -4.97 7.11 -7.71
CA LEU A 628 -4.56 6.84 -9.09
C LEU A 628 -4.40 8.11 -9.95
N ILE A 629 -5.31 9.08 -9.83
CA ILE A 629 -5.30 10.27 -10.68
C ILE A 629 -4.12 11.20 -10.35
N PRO A 630 -3.75 11.48 -9.08
CA PRO A 630 -2.49 12.18 -8.77
C PRO A 630 -1.25 11.46 -9.29
N TYR A 631 -1.18 10.13 -9.18
CA TYR A 631 -0.06 9.34 -9.70
C TYR A 631 0.10 9.49 -11.23
N ILE A 632 -1.00 9.40 -11.98
CA ILE A 632 -1.01 9.65 -13.43
C ILE A 632 -0.61 11.12 -13.71
N ASN A 633 -1.23 12.07 -13.03
CA ASN A 633 -1.02 13.50 -13.25
C ASN A 633 0.43 13.94 -12.99
N GLU A 634 1.07 13.40 -11.95
CA GLU A 634 2.47 13.68 -11.64
C GLU A 634 3.41 13.17 -12.74
N ALA A 635 3.16 11.98 -13.31
CA ALA A 635 3.92 11.49 -14.46
C ALA A 635 3.77 12.40 -15.70
N ILE A 636 2.60 13.02 -15.88
CA ILE A 636 2.37 14.01 -16.94
C ILE A 636 3.09 15.33 -16.63
N ILE A 637 3.14 15.75 -15.36
CA ILE A 637 3.93 16.92 -14.92
C ILE A 637 5.43 16.70 -15.16
N CYS A 638 5.96 15.51 -14.85
CA CYS A 638 7.35 15.15 -15.14
C CYS A 638 7.67 15.21 -16.64
N LEU A 639 6.74 14.77 -17.50
CA LEU A 639 6.87 14.89 -18.96
C LEU A 639 6.76 16.35 -19.44
N GLU A 640 5.83 17.12 -18.89
CA GLU A 640 5.59 18.54 -19.18
C GLU A 640 6.80 19.42 -18.81
N GLN A 641 7.50 19.08 -17.73
CA GLN A 641 8.73 19.72 -17.28
C GLN A 641 10.00 19.16 -17.95
N GLY A 642 9.90 18.08 -18.74
CA GLY A 642 11.02 17.51 -19.48
C GLY A 642 12.01 16.67 -18.65
N LEU A 643 11.61 16.13 -17.48
CA LEU A 643 12.48 15.32 -16.62
C LEU A 643 12.93 13.99 -17.26
N GLY A 644 12.20 13.51 -18.26
CA GLY A 644 12.51 12.28 -19.00
C GLY A 644 11.58 12.11 -20.21
N THR A 645 11.88 11.16 -21.09
CA THR A 645 10.95 10.84 -22.18
C THR A 645 9.74 10.08 -21.64
N LYS A 646 8.61 10.13 -22.35
CA LYS A 646 7.42 9.34 -22.00
C LYS A 646 7.73 7.83 -21.96
N GLU A 647 8.59 7.35 -22.85
CA GLU A 647 9.07 5.97 -22.83
C GLU A 647 9.85 5.67 -21.54
N ASP A 648 10.77 6.55 -21.10
CA ASP A 648 11.54 6.35 -19.87
C ASP A 648 10.67 6.41 -18.60
N ILE A 649 9.68 7.30 -18.56
CA ILE A 649 8.71 7.43 -17.47
C ILE A 649 7.87 6.15 -17.32
N ASP A 650 7.38 5.58 -18.42
CA ASP A 650 6.67 4.30 -18.39
C ASP A 650 7.62 3.13 -18.05
N ASN A 651 8.86 3.14 -18.56
CA ASN A 651 9.86 2.10 -18.30
C ASN A 651 10.32 2.05 -16.84
N ILE A 652 10.56 3.19 -16.18
CA ILE A 652 11.00 3.21 -14.77
C ILE A 652 9.86 2.80 -13.82
N MET A 653 8.61 3.16 -14.13
CA MET A 653 7.47 2.74 -13.32
C MET A 653 7.15 1.24 -13.49
N THR A 654 7.31 0.69 -14.69
CA THR A 654 7.10 -0.75 -14.94
C THR A 654 8.27 -1.61 -14.44
N GLY A 655 9.51 -1.31 -14.86
CA GLY A 655 10.69 -2.10 -14.53
C GLY A 655 11.28 -1.82 -13.14
N GLY A 656 11.24 -0.57 -12.68
CA GLY A 656 11.78 -0.17 -11.37
C GLY A 656 10.77 -0.28 -10.23
N CYS A 657 9.52 0.10 -10.46
CA CYS A 657 8.46 0.10 -9.44
C CYS A 657 7.45 -1.07 -9.58
N ALA A 658 7.70 -2.02 -10.49
CA ALA A 658 6.88 -3.20 -10.73
C ALA A 658 5.39 -2.93 -11.07
N MET A 659 5.07 -1.75 -11.61
CA MET A 659 3.70 -1.44 -12.05
C MET A 659 3.35 -2.27 -13.30
N PRO A 660 2.13 -2.82 -13.42
CA PRO A 660 1.74 -3.66 -14.56
C PRO A 660 1.57 -2.88 -15.87
N MET A 661 1.52 -1.55 -15.79
CA MET A 661 1.48 -0.62 -16.92
C MET A 661 2.08 0.72 -16.45
N GLY A 662 2.83 1.39 -17.33
CA GLY A 662 3.35 2.73 -17.05
C GLY A 662 2.23 3.78 -16.97
N PRO A 663 2.41 4.87 -16.21
CA PRO A 663 1.35 5.84 -15.93
C PRO A 663 0.81 6.53 -17.19
N LEU A 664 1.63 6.77 -18.21
CA LEU A 664 1.23 7.48 -19.43
C LEU A 664 0.47 6.54 -20.37
N ALA A 665 0.96 5.30 -20.56
CA ALA A 665 0.19 4.25 -21.25
C ALA A 665 -1.13 3.92 -20.54
N LEU A 666 -1.17 3.99 -19.20
CA LEU A 666 -2.38 3.78 -18.41
C LEU A 666 -3.38 4.94 -18.57
N ALA A 667 -2.90 6.18 -18.60
CA ALA A 667 -3.72 7.35 -18.91
C ALA A 667 -4.36 7.23 -20.30
N ASP A 668 -3.58 6.87 -21.32
CA ASP A 668 -4.08 6.63 -22.67
C ASP A 668 -5.11 5.49 -22.74
N PHE A 669 -5.00 4.47 -21.88
CA PHE A 669 -5.94 3.35 -21.80
C PHE A 669 -7.25 3.71 -21.08
N ILE A 670 -7.21 4.58 -20.06
CA ILE A 670 -8.38 5.12 -19.34
C ILE A 670 -9.11 6.21 -20.16
N GLY A 671 -8.35 6.94 -20.98
CA GLY A 671 -8.78 8.12 -21.72
C GLY A 671 -8.42 9.40 -20.99
N LEU A 672 -7.70 10.30 -21.66
CA LEU A 672 -7.17 11.52 -21.05
C LEU A 672 -8.27 12.50 -20.61
N ASP A 673 -9.39 12.53 -21.32
CA ASP A 673 -10.61 13.26 -20.96
C ASP A 673 -11.24 12.71 -19.68
N THR A 674 -11.28 11.38 -19.51
CA THR A 674 -11.70 10.72 -18.27
C THR A 674 -10.79 11.13 -17.10
N CYS A 675 -9.47 11.08 -17.30
CA CYS A 675 -8.48 11.47 -16.29
C CYS A 675 -8.62 12.95 -15.90
N LEU A 676 -8.77 13.84 -16.88
CA LEU A 676 -8.93 15.28 -16.67
C LEU A 676 -10.25 15.62 -15.97
N ALA A 677 -11.36 14.96 -16.34
CA ALA A 677 -12.65 15.15 -15.68
C ALA A 677 -12.58 14.79 -14.19
N ILE A 678 -12.00 13.63 -13.86
CA ILE A 678 -11.85 13.20 -12.46
C ILE A 678 -10.86 14.10 -11.70
N ALA A 679 -9.74 14.50 -12.31
CA ALA A 679 -8.80 15.45 -11.71
C ALA A 679 -9.49 16.79 -11.36
N ASN A 680 -10.29 17.34 -12.29
CA ASN A 680 -11.06 18.56 -12.06
C ASN A 680 -12.10 18.40 -10.93
N VAL A 681 -12.80 17.26 -10.84
CA VAL A 681 -13.74 17.01 -9.73
C VAL A 681 -13.01 16.95 -8.39
N ILE A 682 -11.89 16.22 -8.30
CA ILE A 682 -11.14 16.11 -7.03
C ILE A 682 -10.55 17.48 -6.64
N HIS A 683 -9.98 18.22 -7.59
CA HIS A 683 -9.45 19.57 -7.35
C HIS A 683 -10.54 20.54 -6.89
N LYS A 684 -11.69 20.58 -7.58
CA LYS A 684 -12.81 21.48 -7.27
C LYS A 684 -13.43 21.19 -5.91
N ASP A 685 -13.76 19.93 -5.63
CA ASP A 685 -14.49 19.56 -4.41
C ASP A 685 -13.58 19.41 -3.17
N THR A 686 -12.24 19.48 -3.32
CA THR A 686 -11.30 19.59 -2.19
C THR A 686 -10.72 20.98 -2.00
N GLY A 687 -10.60 21.80 -3.05
CA GLY A 687 -9.88 23.07 -3.04
C GLY A 687 -8.34 22.93 -2.91
N ASP A 688 -7.80 21.71 -2.89
CA ASP A 688 -6.38 21.45 -2.65
C ASP A 688 -5.59 21.42 -3.97
N THR A 689 -4.66 22.37 -4.11
CA THR A 689 -3.81 22.57 -5.30
C THR A 689 -2.94 21.36 -5.64
N LYS A 690 -2.72 20.43 -4.72
CA LYS A 690 -2.13 19.10 -4.96
C LYS A 690 -2.84 18.33 -6.08
N TYR A 691 -4.16 18.50 -6.21
CA TYR A 691 -5.00 17.78 -7.17
C TYR A 691 -5.18 18.52 -8.50
N ARG A 692 -4.53 19.68 -8.69
CA ARG A 692 -4.61 20.45 -9.94
C ARG A 692 -4.21 19.59 -11.16
N PRO A 693 -4.95 19.63 -12.28
CA PRO A 693 -4.53 18.95 -13.50
C PRO A 693 -3.25 19.58 -14.07
N SER A 694 -2.44 18.78 -14.77
CA SER A 694 -1.38 19.23 -15.66
C SER A 694 -1.95 20.08 -16.80
N ILE A 695 -1.18 21.10 -17.23
CA ILE A 695 -1.58 21.97 -18.35
C ILE A 695 -1.43 21.19 -19.67
N LEU A 696 -0.44 20.30 -19.79
CA LEU A 696 -0.28 19.35 -20.88
C LEU A 696 -1.47 18.39 -20.97
N LEU A 697 -1.96 17.86 -19.84
CA LEU A 697 -3.16 17.01 -19.84
C LEU A 697 -4.39 17.75 -20.41
N ALA A 698 -4.62 19.00 -19.98
CA ALA A 698 -5.70 19.82 -20.53
C ALA A 698 -5.53 20.04 -22.05
N LYS A 699 -4.37 20.53 -22.49
CA LYS A 699 -4.06 20.77 -23.91
C LYS A 699 -4.24 19.54 -24.80
N MET A 700 -3.94 18.34 -24.29
CA MET A 700 -4.11 17.09 -25.05
C MET A 700 -5.58 16.69 -25.19
N VAL A 701 -6.41 16.97 -24.18
CA VAL A 701 -7.87 16.77 -24.26
C VAL A 701 -8.51 17.79 -25.21
N ASP A 702 -8.09 19.05 -25.13
CA ASP A 702 -8.51 20.13 -26.04
C ASP A 702 -8.14 19.82 -27.51
N ALA A 703 -6.99 19.18 -27.73
CA ALA A 703 -6.54 18.70 -29.04
C ALA A 703 -7.25 17.42 -29.53
N GLY A 704 -8.19 16.86 -28.75
CA GLY A 704 -8.91 15.64 -29.08
C GLY A 704 -8.12 14.33 -28.90
N TRP A 705 -6.95 14.38 -28.27
CA TRP A 705 -6.04 13.22 -28.12
C TRP A 705 -6.40 12.39 -26.88
N HIS A 706 -7.58 11.77 -26.91
CA HIS A 706 -8.15 11.03 -25.77
C HIS A 706 -7.59 9.61 -25.59
N GLY A 707 -6.37 9.34 -26.04
CA GLY A 707 -5.71 8.05 -25.89
C GLY A 707 -6.23 6.98 -26.87
N VAL A 708 -6.27 5.72 -26.41
CA VAL A 708 -6.60 4.53 -27.22
C VAL A 708 -7.89 4.69 -28.03
N LYS A 709 -8.92 5.29 -27.43
CA LYS A 709 -10.26 5.46 -28.07
C LYS A 709 -10.30 6.47 -29.21
N SER A 710 -9.30 7.34 -29.32
CA SER A 710 -9.15 8.33 -30.41
C SER A 710 -8.02 7.97 -31.38
N GLY A 711 -7.29 6.87 -31.13
CA GLY A 711 -6.07 6.51 -31.88
C GLY A 711 -4.82 7.30 -31.46
N LYS A 712 -4.92 8.29 -30.58
CA LYS A 712 -3.77 9.12 -30.15
C LYS A 712 -3.93 9.69 -28.74
N GLY A 713 -2.87 9.62 -27.95
CA GLY A 713 -2.71 10.30 -26.67
C GLY A 713 -1.23 10.64 -26.46
N PHE A 714 -0.63 10.19 -25.37
CA PHE A 714 0.83 10.17 -25.22
C PHE A 714 1.49 9.28 -26.29
N TYR A 715 0.82 8.20 -26.69
CA TYR A 715 1.24 7.32 -27.78
C TYR A 715 0.25 7.32 -28.95
N GLU A 716 0.68 6.79 -30.09
CA GLU A 716 -0.18 6.53 -31.25
C GLU A 716 -0.67 5.09 -31.21
N TYR A 717 -1.91 4.86 -31.64
CA TYR A 717 -2.58 3.58 -31.57
C TYR A 717 -3.22 3.22 -32.91
N GLU A 718 -3.05 1.96 -33.33
CA GLU A 718 -3.64 1.41 -34.55
C GLU A 718 -4.34 0.09 -34.19
N ASN A 719 -5.62 -0.04 -34.55
CA ASN A 719 -6.48 -1.16 -34.16
C ASN A 719 -6.46 -1.46 -32.64
N GLY A 720 -6.36 -0.40 -31.81
CA GLY A 720 -6.30 -0.50 -30.34
C GLY A 720 -4.96 -0.98 -29.77
N ARG A 721 -3.90 -1.10 -30.58
CA ARG A 721 -2.54 -1.44 -30.13
C ARG A 721 -1.60 -0.25 -30.32
N LYS A 722 -0.68 -0.06 -29.37
CA LYS A 722 0.37 0.98 -29.43
C LYS A 722 1.21 0.77 -30.69
N LYS A 723 1.37 1.80 -31.51
CA LYS A 723 2.29 1.80 -32.65
C LYS A 723 3.72 1.73 -32.14
N GLU A 724 4.38 0.60 -32.35
CA GLU A 724 5.83 0.54 -32.24
C GLU A 724 6.44 1.44 -33.32
N LYS A 725 7.33 2.35 -32.94
CA LYS A 725 8.20 3.03 -33.89
C LYS A 725 9.09 1.97 -34.53
N THR A 726 8.73 1.51 -35.73
CA THR A 726 9.61 0.67 -36.56
C THR A 726 10.87 1.47 -36.86
N ASN A 727 11.89 1.27 -36.03
CA ASN A 727 13.14 2.01 -36.09
C ASN A 727 13.94 1.51 -37.29
N LYS A 728 13.56 1.98 -38.49
CA LYS A 728 14.22 1.76 -39.77
C LYS A 728 15.57 2.47 -39.79
N ARG A 729 16.48 2.03 -38.92
CA ARG A 729 17.92 2.11 -39.16
C ARG A 729 18.13 1.54 -40.57
N ARG A 730 18.52 2.41 -41.51
CA ARG A 730 18.92 1.99 -42.84
C ARG A 730 20.18 1.14 -42.70
N PHE A 731 20.02 -0.18 -42.57
CA PHE A 731 21.11 -1.11 -42.83
C PHE A 731 21.54 -0.87 -44.28
N CYS A 732 22.67 -0.19 -44.44
CA CYS A 732 23.28 -0.03 -45.74
C CYS A 732 23.68 -1.43 -46.22
N LYS A 733 23.18 -1.85 -47.39
CA LYS A 733 23.44 -3.22 -47.87
C LYS A 733 24.94 -3.42 -48.06
N PRO A 734 25.52 -4.58 -47.68
CA PRO A 734 26.91 -4.92 -47.98
C PRO A 734 27.05 -5.23 -49.48
N ASN A 735 27.07 -4.17 -50.32
CA ASN A 735 27.25 -4.29 -51.76
C ASN A 735 27.72 -2.96 -52.42
N CYS A 736 28.58 -2.20 -51.74
CA CYS A 736 29.44 -1.24 -52.42
C CYS A 736 30.66 -1.99 -52.96
N LYS A 737 30.73 -2.17 -54.29
CA LYS A 737 31.95 -2.64 -54.95
C LYS A 737 33.03 -1.56 -54.82
N MET A 738 34.23 -1.94 -54.40
CA MET A 738 35.42 -1.09 -54.52
C MET A 738 35.69 -0.82 -56.01
N PRO A 739 35.92 0.43 -56.44
CA PRO A 739 36.40 0.72 -57.78
C PRO A 739 37.89 0.38 -57.89
N ASN A 740 38.25 -0.44 -58.90
CA ASN A 740 39.65 -0.71 -59.22
C ASN A 740 40.30 0.52 -59.87
N ASN A 741 41.40 1.00 -59.28
CA ASN A 741 42.61 1.48 -59.96
C ASN A 741 43.74 1.52 -58.91
N LYS A 742 44.87 0.83 -59.12
CA LYS A 742 45.95 1.16 -60.07
C LYS A 742 46.68 2.46 -59.71
N THR A 743 47.63 2.35 -58.78
CA THR A 743 49.05 2.54 -59.10
C THR A 743 49.89 1.58 -58.26
#